data_AF-A0A7S0R2Z3-F1
#
_entry.id   AF-A0A7S0R2Z3-F1
#
_cell.length_a   1.000
_cell.length_b   1.000
_cell.length_c   1.000
_cell.angle_alpha   90.00
_cell.angle_beta   90.00
_cell.angle_gamma   90.00
#
_symmetry.space_group_name_H-M   'P 1'
#
loop_
_entity.id
_entity.type
_entity.pdbx_description
1 polymer ?
#
loop_
_entity_poly.entity_id
_entity_poly.type
_entity_poly.pdbx_seq_one_letter_code
_entity_poly.pdbx_strand_id
1 'polypeptide(L)'
;MRQVCIVPSGVQQWSKPVFAAGGGRFAYVSTLAIYIYRLRGFVLEKILVGHDKLLTAIAWSPHDPRLLASASSDHTLKIWNIETATVVSELSHCGFSTDIMRWTLTDAYTLLLTNHGMLKTWDWKLNKIKLVKEYSRDGGISSLDISTRQRTKVAIGTEDCFVHILTLSNNKHSKIQTQQPVTEAAWDPRSENYLLIAQKDGKISLYDVETLKEMSVFSRHSGGLRALAWVPEIPGGFVTVSERNGVIRLWNVSQAAPVELMKTGKDGFHEIYFVSGDVALCAFKDGMVAVYNVTRRQVEWSTEGGHTETIFDCAFKTDDPNILATASFDSTVRLWDIRNSTCVSKMLGASGVLYSCCWSPDGKHLATSSSEGKIFIYDVDKGIVVRTIQTNKGPVYRVVWNARDPNLLACASAEGTCVVVRTNGQVHRTLRHTGPVFGVAWSTFEAGVLATATQDGSINIWNVAGSAELALKPTAVLTGHAAKTFNVVWSPLLPNMLLSSSDDRTARVWNTQTGEATVLSGHTSNVRGLLWHSEISFCVITGSWDSTIRVWDVRTGECMKVVTDHHADVYGIASHPKRPFVVATASRDTTIRMWSLDKTFNKLRIRALTGVDVLAKSSEDGPPSLAVVTKMNGAASKALMGQMAPDAHLSTKMQHIFDFFSLPAGTFELWRLAAILAGQPSRGKSSVIKVPHKDEAMMWLNSKAVELELQVSSTQRQFLGAGKKEEVLQQAALMHLQLGNLERYCELMRDLGHWERAIAVAPAVSLEFWTKLAKAYAQEMV
;
A
#
# COMPACT_ATOMS: atom_id res chain seq x y z
N MET A 1 -14.26 -14.64 10.79
CA MET A 1 -13.49 -13.74 9.91
C MET A 1 -12.04 -13.74 10.38
N ARG A 2 -11.09 -14.01 9.49
CA ARG A 2 -9.64 -14.10 9.74
C ARG A 2 -8.93 -13.21 8.72
N GLN A 3 -7.96 -12.39 9.15
CA GLN A 3 -7.11 -11.66 8.21
C GLN A 3 -6.24 -12.64 7.41
N VAL A 4 -6.25 -12.49 6.08
CA VAL A 4 -5.47 -13.32 5.14
C VAL A 4 -4.43 -12.52 4.38
N CYS A 5 -4.58 -11.20 4.27
CA CYS A 5 -3.61 -10.32 3.63
C CYS A 5 -3.75 -8.89 4.17
N ILE A 6 -2.65 -8.14 4.16
CA ILE A 6 -2.59 -6.72 4.53
C ILE A 6 -1.73 -5.98 3.49
N VAL A 7 -2.26 -4.90 2.95
CA VAL A 7 -1.46 -3.88 2.25
C VAL A 7 -1.08 -2.85 3.31
N PRO A 8 0.22 -2.72 3.66
CA PRO A 8 0.66 -1.80 4.68
C PRO A 8 0.48 -0.36 4.22
N SER A 9 0.41 0.53 5.21
CA SER A 9 0.38 1.96 4.97
C SER A 9 1.68 2.47 4.36
N GLY A 10 1.55 3.51 3.53
CA GLY A 10 2.68 4.31 3.08
C GLY A 10 3.25 5.19 4.20
N VAL A 11 4.50 5.61 4.03
CA VAL A 11 5.13 6.58 4.95
C VAL A 11 4.43 7.94 4.86
N GLN A 12 4.22 8.56 6.02
CA GLN A 12 3.60 9.89 6.10
C GLN A 12 4.46 10.98 5.42
N GLN A 13 3.82 12.09 5.04
CA GLN A 13 4.46 13.15 4.22
C GLN A 13 4.52 14.53 4.89
N TRP A 14 3.84 14.75 6.02
CA TRP A 14 3.77 16.08 6.67
C TRP A 14 4.88 16.31 7.71
N SER A 15 5.26 15.29 8.49
CA SER A 15 6.38 15.40 9.42
C SER A 15 7.70 15.01 8.75
N LYS A 16 8.78 15.75 9.01
CA LYS A 16 10.11 15.47 8.44
C LYS A 16 10.73 14.18 9.02
N PRO A 17 10.86 14.01 10.36
CA PRO A 17 11.42 12.77 10.93
C PRO A 17 10.42 11.61 10.84
N VAL A 18 10.59 10.76 9.84
CA VAL A 18 9.75 9.57 9.62
C VAL A 18 10.47 8.25 9.85
N PHE A 19 11.81 8.27 9.95
CA PHE A 19 12.61 7.09 10.25
C PHE A 19 13.29 7.14 11.62
N ALA A 20 13.51 5.95 12.18
CA ALA A 20 14.49 5.73 13.24
C ALA A 20 15.06 4.32 13.13
N ALA A 21 16.29 4.09 13.59
CA ALA A 21 16.89 2.75 13.55
C ALA A 21 17.74 2.46 14.78
N GLY A 22 17.83 1.18 15.13
CA GLY A 22 18.59 0.68 16.26
C GLY A 22 18.54 -0.84 16.36
N GLY A 23 19.61 -1.46 16.88
CA GLY A 23 19.64 -2.90 17.17
C GLY A 23 19.37 -3.83 15.98
N GLY A 24 19.79 -3.47 14.77
CA GLY A 24 19.55 -4.27 13.56
C GLY A 24 18.12 -4.18 13.01
N ARG A 25 17.34 -3.21 13.48
CA ARG A 25 15.98 -2.91 13.05
C ARG A 25 15.87 -1.46 12.57
N PHE A 26 14.84 -1.19 11.79
CA PHE A 26 14.41 0.17 11.51
C PHE A 26 12.90 0.31 11.68
N ALA A 27 12.48 1.53 11.99
CA ALA A 27 11.12 1.96 12.10
C ALA A 27 10.82 2.99 11.02
N TYR A 28 9.62 2.91 10.45
CA TYR A 28 9.02 4.05 9.76
C TYR A 28 7.62 4.34 10.30
N VAL A 29 7.17 5.57 10.07
CA VAL A 29 5.91 6.08 10.61
C VAL A 29 4.88 6.28 9.50
N SER A 30 3.67 5.78 9.71
CA SER A 30 2.48 6.19 8.96
C SER A 30 1.66 7.19 9.76
N THR A 31 0.45 7.52 9.31
CA THR A 31 -0.46 8.43 10.03
C THR A 31 -0.61 8.12 11.52
N LEU A 32 -0.89 6.86 11.87
CA LEU A 32 -1.26 6.44 13.24
C LEU A 32 -0.45 5.25 13.78
N ALA A 33 0.44 4.69 12.96
CA ALA A 33 1.16 3.47 13.29
C ALA A 33 2.66 3.60 13.04
N ILE A 34 3.44 2.84 13.80
CA ILE A 34 4.88 2.70 13.62
C ILE A 34 5.17 1.28 13.16
N TYR A 35 5.76 1.14 12.00
CA TYR A 35 6.11 -0.16 11.42
C TYR A 35 7.56 -0.49 11.73
N ILE A 36 7.80 -1.65 12.34
CA ILE A 36 9.13 -2.12 12.74
C ILE A 36 9.57 -3.25 11.83
N TYR A 37 10.68 -3.05 11.12
CA TYR A 37 11.29 -4.02 10.23
C TYR A 37 12.64 -4.47 10.74
N ARG A 38 12.95 -5.74 10.52
CA ARG A 38 14.31 -6.26 10.67
C ARG A 38 15.13 -5.90 9.43
N LEU A 39 16.29 -5.27 9.60
CA LEU A 39 17.17 -4.91 8.47
C LEU A 39 17.66 -6.17 7.74
N ARG A 40 18.00 -7.23 8.50
CA ARG A 40 18.40 -8.51 7.91
C ARG A 40 17.16 -9.27 7.41
N GLY A 41 17.01 -9.33 6.09
CA GLY A 41 15.91 -10.04 5.42
C GLY A 41 14.62 -9.22 5.25
N PHE A 42 14.61 -7.96 5.70
CA PHE A 42 13.52 -6.99 5.45
C PHE A 42 12.12 -7.49 5.83
N VAL A 43 12.01 -8.16 6.98
CA VAL A 43 10.75 -8.72 7.48
C VAL A 43 10.07 -7.73 8.43
N LEU A 44 8.78 -7.48 8.21
CA LEU A 44 7.93 -6.74 9.15
C LEU A 44 7.78 -7.57 10.44
N GLU A 45 8.29 -7.05 11.56
CA GLU A 45 8.21 -7.74 12.86
C GLU A 45 6.98 -7.33 13.66
N LYS A 46 6.69 -6.02 13.72
CA LYS A 46 5.65 -5.43 14.56
C LYS A 46 5.05 -4.18 13.93
N ILE A 47 3.80 -3.91 14.27
CA ILE A 47 3.12 -2.63 14.03
C ILE A 47 2.72 -2.11 15.41
N LEU A 48 3.26 -0.98 15.82
CA LEU A 48 2.92 -0.33 17.09
C LEU A 48 1.81 0.69 16.85
N VAL A 49 0.75 0.59 17.63
CA VAL A 49 -0.37 1.52 17.58
C VAL A 49 -0.81 1.86 19.00
N GLY A 50 -1.06 3.14 19.26
CA GLY A 50 -1.57 3.60 20.55
C GLY A 50 -1.66 5.12 20.71
N HIS A 51 -1.48 5.88 19.62
CA HIS A 51 -1.79 7.31 19.57
C HIS A 51 -3.13 7.52 18.87
N ASP A 52 -3.89 8.52 19.32
CA ASP A 52 -5.24 8.79 18.80
C ASP A 52 -5.23 9.75 17.61
N LYS A 53 -4.12 10.47 17.44
CA LYS A 53 -3.89 11.40 16.33
C LYS A 53 -2.53 11.18 15.67
N LEU A 54 -2.26 12.00 14.66
CA LEU A 54 -1.08 11.99 13.79
C LEU A 54 0.21 11.89 14.59
N LEU A 55 1.04 10.91 14.26
CA LEU A 55 2.41 10.79 14.77
C LEU A 55 3.30 11.90 14.21
N THR A 56 3.94 12.65 15.09
CA THR A 56 4.72 13.83 14.70
C THR A 56 6.22 13.60 14.74
N ALA A 57 6.72 12.74 15.63
CA ALA A 57 8.14 12.41 15.68
C ALA A 57 8.38 11.01 16.26
N ILE A 58 9.46 10.35 15.82
CA ILE A 58 9.98 9.14 16.44
C ILE A 58 11.49 9.24 16.67
N ALA A 59 11.99 8.52 17.66
CA ALA A 59 13.42 8.44 17.94
C ALA A 59 13.78 7.11 18.58
N TRP A 60 14.72 6.38 17.99
CA TRP A 60 15.23 5.12 18.55
C TRP A 60 16.30 5.42 19.60
N SER A 61 16.24 4.73 20.74
CA SER A 61 17.23 4.94 21.79
C SER A 61 18.62 4.46 21.36
N PRO A 62 19.66 5.29 21.47
CA PRO A 62 21.04 4.89 21.22
C PRO A 62 21.62 4.06 22.38
N HIS A 63 20.96 4.07 23.54
CA HIS A 63 21.43 3.40 24.77
C HIS A 63 20.83 2.01 24.95
N ASP A 64 19.58 1.80 24.51
CA ASP A 64 18.91 0.51 24.55
C ASP A 64 18.16 0.24 23.23
N PRO A 65 18.58 -0.75 22.43
CA PRO A 65 17.94 -1.06 21.15
C PRO A 65 16.49 -1.54 21.29
N ARG A 66 16.00 -1.83 22.50
CA ARG A 66 14.61 -2.22 22.76
C ARG A 66 13.68 -1.03 22.90
N LEU A 67 14.21 0.18 23.10
CA LEU A 67 13.41 1.36 23.40
C LEU A 67 13.26 2.27 22.17
N LEU A 68 12.02 2.60 21.86
CA LEU A 68 11.65 3.58 20.83
C LEU A 68 10.75 4.64 21.46
N ALA A 69 11.01 5.92 21.19
CA ALA A 69 10.14 7.01 21.59
C ALA A 69 9.25 7.45 20.43
N SER A 70 8.01 7.83 20.72
CA SER A 70 7.09 8.48 19.77
C SER A 70 6.38 9.68 20.38
N ALA A 71 6.04 10.64 19.53
CA ALA A 71 5.23 11.81 19.86
C ALA A 71 4.06 11.94 18.89
N SER A 72 2.96 12.51 19.35
CA SER A 72 1.77 12.75 18.53
C SER A 72 1.16 14.14 18.74
N SER A 73 0.40 14.56 17.73
CA SER A 73 -0.44 15.77 17.73
C SER A 73 -1.60 15.73 18.74
N ASP A 74 -1.81 14.59 19.41
CA ASP A 74 -2.69 14.47 20.58
C ASP A 74 -2.06 14.98 21.89
N HIS A 75 -0.84 15.55 21.83
CA HIS A 75 -0.09 16.01 23.00
C HIS A 75 0.33 14.88 23.95
N THR A 76 0.57 13.69 23.41
CA THR A 76 1.11 12.55 24.15
C THR A 76 2.51 12.17 23.67
N LEU A 77 3.33 11.73 24.62
CA LEU A 77 4.65 11.14 24.38
C LEU A 77 4.68 9.72 24.93
N LYS A 78 5.22 8.78 24.17
CA LYS A 78 5.28 7.36 24.57
C LYS A 78 6.67 6.80 24.38
N ILE A 79 7.11 5.98 25.33
CA ILE A 79 8.28 5.10 25.21
C ILE A 79 7.77 3.68 25.05
N TRP A 80 8.21 3.00 24.01
CA TRP A 80 7.82 1.64 23.65
C TRP A 80 8.93 0.66 23.95
N ASN A 81 8.57 -0.53 24.41
CA ASN A 81 9.41 -1.71 24.35
C ASN A 81 9.06 -2.47 23.07
N ILE A 82 10.03 -2.55 22.15
CA ILE A 82 9.85 -3.17 20.83
C ILE A 82 9.73 -4.69 20.91
N GLU A 83 10.37 -5.34 21.89
CA GLU A 83 10.31 -6.81 22.03
C GLU A 83 8.91 -7.26 22.46
N THR A 84 8.30 -6.55 23.40
CA THR A 84 6.96 -6.85 23.92
C THR A 84 5.84 -6.14 23.16
N ALA A 85 6.17 -5.13 22.35
CA ALA A 85 5.23 -4.22 21.69
C ALA A 85 4.29 -3.50 22.69
N THR A 86 4.81 -3.11 23.85
CA THR A 86 4.04 -2.44 24.91
C THR A 86 4.62 -1.07 25.24
N VAL A 87 3.77 -0.16 25.71
CA VAL A 87 4.19 1.15 26.23
C VAL A 87 4.83 0.97 27.61
N VAL A 88 6.04 1.48 27.80
CA VAL A 88 6.82 1.45 29.05
C VAL A 88 6.57 2.71 29.86
N SER A 89 6.48 3.86 29.20
CA SER A 89 6.17 5.14 29.82
C SER A 89 5.30 5.95 28.89
N GLU A 90 4.31 6.63 29.45
CA GLU A 90 3.42 7.53 28.74
C GLU A 90 3.33 8.83 29.52
N LEU A 91 3.54 9.94 28.82
CA LEU A 91 3.23 11.27 29.30
C LEU A 91 2.09 11.83 28.46
N SER A 92 0.89 11.79 29.03
CA SER A 92 -0.29 12.38 28.42
C SER A 92 -0.38 13.88 28.75
N HIS A 93 -0.97 14.69 27.85
CA HIS A 93 -1.24 16.11 28.07
C HIS A 93 0.01 16.96 28.35
N CYS A 94 1.06 16.81 27.54
CA CYS A 94 2.24 17.68 27.65
C CYS A 94 1.94 19.16 27.27
N GLY A 95 0.77 19.42 26.67
CA GLY A 95 0.28 20.77 26.34
C GLY A 95 0.87 21.35 25.06
N PHE A 96 1.63 20.57 24.28
CA PHE A 96 2.22 21.00 23.03
C PHE A 96 2.44 19.83 22.06
N SER A 97 2.67 20.10 20.78
CA SER A 97 3.01 19.08 19.77
C SER A 97 4.51 19.06 19.55
N THR A 98 5.14 17.88 19.51
CA THR A 98 6.58 17.78 19.30
C THR A 98 6.88 17.63 17.81
N ASP A 99 7.70 18.52 17.25
CA ASP A 99 8.03 18.51 15.81
C ASP A 99 9.22 17.58 15.52
N ILE A 100 10.27 17.64 16.34
CA ILE A 100 11.47 16.81 16.25
C ILE A 100 11.79 16.26 17.64
N MET A 101 12.21 15.00 17.69
CA MET A 101 12.61 14.32 18.90
C MET A 101 13.94 13.61 18.72
N ARG A 102 14.85 13.74 19.69
CA ARG A 102 16.14 13.06 19.71
C ARG A 102 16.51 12.64 21.12
N TRP A 103 17.09 11.45 21.28
CA TRP A 103 17.69 11.03 22.55
C TRP A 103 18.98 11.80 22.79
N THR A 104 19.24 12.17 24.05
CA THR A 104 20.59 12.66 24.39
C THR A 104 21.60 11.53 24.28
N LEU A 105 22.84 11.84 23.89
CA LEU A 105 23.90 10.84 23.77
C LEU A 105 24.67 10.62 25.09
N THR A 106 24.38 11.43 26.11
CA THR A 106 25.04 11.41 27.43
C THR A 106 24.23 10.70 28.50
N ASP A 107 22.90 10.77 28.42
CA ASP A 107 21.99 10.19 29.40
C ASP A 107 20.92 9.34 28.71
N ALA A 108 20.64 8.17 29.28
CA ALA A 108 19.65 7.22 28.77
C ALA A 108 18.21 7.60 29.14
N TYR A 109 18.01 8.57 30.02
CA TYR A 109 16.68 8.97 30.50
C TYR A 109 16.12 10.23 29.85
N THR A 110 16.97 11.01 29.18
CA THR A 110 16.58 12.33 28.67
C THR A 110 16.44 12.36 27.14
N LEU A 111 15.33 12.93 26.67
CA LEU A 111 15.08 13.27 25.27
C LEU A 111 15.02 14.78 25.07
N LEU A 112 15.49 15.26 23.92
CA LEU A 112 15.29 16.61 23.42
C LEU A 112 14.02 16.64 22.58
N LEU A 113 13.18 17.64 22.83
CA LEU A 113 11.91 17.87 22.16
C LEU A 113 11.87 19.29 21.61
N THR A 114 11.42 19.46 20.38
CA THR A 114 11.18 20.78 19.79
C THR A 114 9.69 21.07 19.68
N ASN A 115 9.31 22.32 19.93
CA ASN A 115 7.95 22.82 19.72
C ASN A 115 7.99 24.32 19.44
N HIS A 116 7.47 24.78 18.31
CA HIS A 116 7.31 26.22 17.97
C HIS A 116 8.47 27.11 18.45
N GLY A 117 9.70 26.87 17.95
CA GLY A 117 10.87 27.69 18.30
C GLY A 117 11.53 27.38 19.65
N MET A 118 10.93 26.52 20.48
CA MET A 118 11.44 26.14 21.81
C MET A 118 12.12 24.77 21.79
N LEU A 119 13.21 24.66 22.55
CA LEU A 119 13.85 23.39 22.89
C LEU A 119 13.53 23.03 24.35
N LYS A 120 13.02 21.81 24.55
CA LYS A 120 12.68 21.24 25.85
C LYS A 120 13.41 19.92 26.04
N THR A 121 13.56 19.50 27.29
CA THR A 121 14.02 18.15 27.67
C THR A 121 12.88 17.40 28.33
N TRP A 122 12.79 16.10 28.07
CA TRP A 122 11.87 15.19 28.75
C TRP A 122 12.67 14.06 29.39
N ASP A 123 12.62 14.00 30.71
CA ASP A 123 13.05 12.83 31.46
C ASP A 123 11.86 11.84 31.51
N TRP A 124 11.97 10.75 30.75
CA TRP A 124 10.87 9.79 30.59
C TRP A 124 10.67 8.88 31.80
N LYS A 125 11.65 8.79 32.71
CA LYS A 125 11.54 8.05 33.97
C LYS A 125 10.82 8.88 35.02
N LEU A 126 11.15 10.16 35.11
CA LEU A 126 10.49 11.09 36.02
C LEU A 126 9.20 11.68 35.44
N ASN A 127 8.96 11.51 34.15
CA ASN A 127 7.88 12.15 33.39
C ASN A 127 7.85 13.67 33.57
N LYS A 128 9.05 14.28 33.60
CA LYS A 128 9.22 15.72 33.78
C LYS A 128 9.74 16.37 32.51
N ILE A 129 9.07 17.44 32.10
CA ILE A 129 9.51 18.30 31.01
C ILE A 129 10.17 19.55 31.59
N LYS A 130 11.31 19.95 31.03
CA LYS A 130 11.99 21.20 31.37
C LYS A 130 12.26 22.01 30.10
N LEU A 131 11.95 23.30 30.12
CA LEU A 131 12.36 24.22 29.06
C LEU A 131 13.88 24.42 29.13
N VAL A 132 14.57 24.21 28.02
CA VAL A 132 16.01 24.48 27.90
C VAL A 132 16.22 25.91 27.45
N LYS A 133 15.63 26.27 26.30
CA LYS A 133 15.76 27.61 25.71
C LYS A 133 14.69 27.86 24.65
N GLU A 134 14.29 29.12 24.52
CA GLU A 134 13.46 29.64 23.43
C GLU A 134 14.39 30.31 22.40
N TYR A 135 14.35 29.84 21.15
CA TYR A 135 15.21 30.34 20.07
C TYR A 135 14.49 31.30 19.14
N SER A 136 13.18 31.13 19.01
CA SER A 136 12.32 31.99 18.20
C SER A 136 10.92 32.06 18.79
N ARG A 137 10.28 33.22 18.65
CA ARG A 137 8.88 33.47 18.98
C ARG A 137 7.95 33.29 17.79
N ASP A 138 8.42 33.67 16.61
CA ASP A 138 7.61 33.76 15.39
C ASP A 138 7.93 32.64 14.38
N GLY A 139 9.08 31.97 14.50
CA GLY A 139 9.57 30.93 13.59
C GLY A 139 9.81 29.57 14.26
N GLY A 140 9.71 28.49 13.47
CA GLY A 140 9.92 27.12 13.94
C GLY A 140 11.38 26.68 14.06
N ILE A 141 11.62 25.60 14.81
CA ILE A 141 12.87 24.82 14.72
C ILE A 141 12.69 23.81 13.58
N SER A 142 13.50 23.91 12.53
CA SER A 142 13.40 23.09 11.32
C SER A 142 14.33 21.88 11.32
N SER A 143 15.40 21.91 12.14
CA SER A 143 16.36 20.81 12.26
C SER A 143 17.01 20.78 13.64
N LEU A 144 17.30 19.57 14.11
CA LEU A 144 17.96 19.30 15.38
C LEU A 144 18.91 18.12 15.20
N ASP A 145 20.20 18.36 15.41
CA ASP A 145 21.22 17.30 15.33
C ASP A 145 22.24 17.40 16.47
N ILE A 146 22.71 16.25 16.94
CA ILE A 146 23.62 16.14 18.09
C ILE A 146 24.96 15.63 17.57
N SER A 147 26.06 16.31 17.93
CA SER A 147 27.39 15.86 17.53
C SER A 147 27.70 14.50 18.15
N THR A 148 28.03 13.53 17.30
CA THR A 148 28.39 12.16 17.74
C THR A 148 29.75 12.13 18.45
N ARG A 149 30.65 13.06 18.08
CA ARG A 149 31.97 13.23 18.70
C ARG A 149 31.88 14.02 19.99
N GLN A 150 31.25 15.18 19.94
CA GLN A 150 31.04 16.03 21.10
C GLN A 150 29.59 15.88 21.56
N ARG A 151 29.31 14.78 22.26
CA ARG A 151 27.95 14.32 22.66
C ARG A 151 27.07 15.33 23.41
N THR A 152 27.65 16.44 23.88
CA THR A 152 26.96 17.55 24.55
C THR A 152 26.63 18.73 23.63
N LYS A 153 27.21 18.81 22.43
CA LYS A 153 26.94 19.87 21.45
C LYS A 153 25.76 19.51 20.56
N VAL A 154 24.86 20.48 20.40
CA VAL A 154 23.63 20.37 19.64
C VAL A 154 23.57 21.52 18.64
N ALA A 155 23.29 21.21 17.37
CA ALA A 155 22.99 22.18 16.34
C ALA A 155 21.47 22.25 16.12
N ILE A 156 20.96 23.49 16.05
CA ILE A 156 19.53 23.77 15.96
C ILE A 156 19.34 24.77 14.82
N GLY A 157 18.74 24.32 13.72
CA GLY A 157 18.37 25.20 12.62
C GLY A 157 16.98 25.79 12.82
N THR A 158 16.82 27.07 12.55
CA THR A 158 15.54 27.78 12.67
C THR A 158 15.07 28.36 11.34
N GLU A 159 13.77 28.59 11.26
CA GLU A 159 13.17 29.27 10.10
C GLU A 159 13.55 30.76 10.02
N ASP A 160 14.00 31.35 11.14
CA ASP A 160 14.47 32.74 11.23
C ASP A 160 15.88 32.96 10.68
N CYS A 161 16.38 32.05 9.84
CA CYS A 161 17.69 32.14 9.21
C CYS A 161 18.86 32.11 10.21
N PHE A 162 18.73 31.32 11.29
CA PHE A 162 19.83 31.09 12.23
C PHE A 162 20.10 29.59 12.41
N VAL A 163 21.38 29.27 12.65
CA VAL A 163 21.79 28.01 13.25
C VAL A 163 22.37 28.29 14.62
N HIS A 164 21.75 27.74 15.65
CA HIS A 164 22.22 27.85 17.03
C HIS A 164 23.03 26.63 17.42
N ILE A 165 24.13 26.86 18.12
CA ILE A 165 25.01 25.80 18.61
C ILE A 165 24.99 25.89 20.14
N LEU A 166 24.41 24.89 20.77
CA LEU A 166 24.24 24.80 22.22
C LEU A 166 25.12 23.69 22.78
N THR A 167 25.82 23.96 23.89
CA THR A 167 26.49 22.93 24.69
C THR A 167 25.64 22.64 25.93
N LEU A 168 25.06 21.45 26.02
CA LEU A 168 24.10 21.07 27.06
C LEU A 168 24.69 21.04 28.48
N SER A 169 26.00 20.79 28.63
CA SER A 169 26.64 20.66 29.95
C SER A 169 26.83 21.99 30.68
N ASN A 170 27.02 23.09 29.95
CA ASN A 170 27.32 24.40 30.51
C ASN A 170 26.46 25.54 29.94
N ASN A 171 25.44 25.20 29.12
CA ASN A 171 24.57 26.15 28.42
C ASN A 171 25.31 27.19 27.56
N LYS A 172 26.56 26.93 27.16
CA LYS A 172 27.29 27.82 26.22
C LYS A 172 26.57 27.81 24.87
N HIS A 173 26.33 29.01 24.35
CA HIS A 173 25.53 29.22 23.14
C HIS A 173 26.25 30.13 22.15
N SER A 174 26.31 29.72 20.89
CA SER A 174 26.72 30.54 19.75
C SER A 174 25.69 30.45 18.63
N LYS A 175 25.75 31.39 17.67
CA LYS A 175 24.83 31.42 16.53
C LYS A 175 25.56 31.75 15.24
N ILE A 176 25.11 31.16 14.14
CA ILE A 176 25.51 31.43 12.77
C ILE A 176 24.30 32.02 12.06
N GLN A 177 24.48 33.15 11.35
CA GLN A 177 23.42 33.78 10.56
C GLN A 177 23.46 33.29 9.12
N THR A 178 22.33 32.85 8.60
CA THR A 178 22.15 32.43 7.21
C THR A 178 21.38 33.48 6.41
N GLN A 179 21.36 33.36 5.08
CA GLN A 179 20.65 34.29 4.20
C GLN A 179 19.18 33.93 4.01
N GLN A 180 18.86 32.65 4.22
CA GLN A 180 17.53 32.06 4.05
C GLN A 180 17.23 31.09 5.19
N PRO A 181 15.95 30.73 5.40
CA PRO A 181 15.53 29.76 6.42
C PRO A 181 16.32 28.46 6.30
N VAL A 182 16.77 27.95 7.44
CA VAL A 182 17.53 26.70 7.49
C VAL A 182 16.56 25.53 7.29
N THR A 183 16.93 24.56 6.46
CA THR A 183 16.15 23.32 6.25
C THR A 183 16.79 22.12 6.93
N GLU A 184 18.12 22.11 7.04
CA GLU A 184 18.89 21.02 7.65
C GLU A 184 20.21 21.57 8.21
N ALA A 185 20.57 21.19 9.42
CA ALA A 185 21.90 21.35 9.98
C ALA A 185 22.37 19.97 10.47
N ALA A 186 23.48 19.48 9.93
CA ALA A 186 23.95 18.11 10.17
C ALA A 186 25.45 18.10 10.50
N TRP A 187 25.80 17.54 11.67
CA TRP A 187 27.17 17.39 12.12
C TRP A 187 27.91 16.34 11.30
N ASP A 188 29.15 16.63 10.92
CA ASP A 188 30.02 15.61 10.36
C ASP A 188 30.25 14.50 11.41
N PRO A 189 29.88 13.23 11.12
CA PRO A 189 30.09 12.14 12.07
C PRO A 189 31.56 11.85 12.39
N ARG A 190 32.51 12.36 11.58
CA ARG A 190 33.95 12.16 11.73
C ARG A 190 34.68 13.36 12.31
N SER A 191 34.09 14.55 12.28
CA SER A 191 34.71 15.77 12.78
C SER A 191 33.99 16.30 14.02
N GLU A 192 34.72 17.06 14.83
CA GLU A 192 34.16 17.76 15.99
C GLU A 192 33.68 19.16 15.64
N ASN A 193 34.15 19.69 14.51
CA ASN A 193 34.10 21.13 14.22
C ASN A 193 33.29 21.46 12.96
N TYR A 194 33.00 20.48 12.11
CA TYR A 194 32.34 20.75 10.84
C TYR A 194 30.84 20.48 10.88
N LEU A 195 30.09 21.44 10.35
CA LEU A 195 28.64 21.40 10.26
C LEU A 195 28.21 21.72 8.82
N LEU A 196 27.42 20.84 8.21
CA LEU A 196 26.73 21.14 6.96
C LEU A 196 25.43 21.88 7.27
N ILE A 197 25.23 22.99 6.59
CA ILE A 197 24.02 23.81 6.70
C ILE A 197 23.38 23.90 5.31
N ALA A 198 22.09 23.57 5.27
CA ALA A 198 21.28 23.64 4.07
C ALA A 198 20.14 24.65 4.23
N GLN A 199 19.88 25.42 3.18
CA GLN A 199 18.94 26.53 3.18
C GLN A 199 17.78 26.29 2.20
N LYS A 200 16.66 26.97 2.41
CA LYS A 200 15.42 26.81 1.62
C LYS A 200 15.58 27.09 0.12
N ASP A 201 16.51 27.95 -0.26
CA ASP A 201 16.83 28.28 -1.66
C ASP A 201 17.74 27.23 -2.34
N GLY A 202 18.07 26.14 -1.64
CA GLY A 202 18.92 25.06 -2.13
C GLY A 202 20.42 25.35 -1.99
N LYS A 203 20.83 26.44 -1.32
CA LYS A 203 22.24 26.65 -0.95
C LYS A 203 22.65 25.65 0.14
N ILE A 204 23.78 25.00 -0.06
CA ILE A 204 24.41 24.10 0.91
C ILE A 204 25.80 24.64 1.19
N SER A 205 26.21 24.67 2.45
CA SER A 205 27.49 25.23 2.84
C SER A 205 28.07 24.50 4.05
N LEU A 206 29.39 24.32 4.05
CA LEU A 206 30.14 23.75 5.15
C LEU A 206 30.64 24.88 6.04
N TYR A 207 30.39 24.78 7.34
CA TYR A 207 30.86 25.74 8.34
C TYR A 207 31.84 25.08 9.29
N ASP A 208 32.85 25.85 9.70
CA ASP A 208 33.65 25.56 10.88
C ASP A 208 33.00 26.22 12.10
N VAL A 209 32.61 25.41 13.06
CA VAL A 209 31.90 25.81 14.27
C VAL A 209 32.80 26.54 15.27
N GLU A 210 34.11 26.26 15.29
CA GLU A 210 35.02 26.95 16.20
C GLU A 210 35.23 28.41 15.77
N THR A 211 35.42 28.63 14.47
CA THR A 211 35.63 29.95 13.90
C THR A 211 34.34 30.65 13.46
N LEU A 212 33.23 29.92 13.39
CA LEU A 212 31.92 30.36 12.86
C LEU A 212 31.99 30.87 11.40
N LYS A 213 32.96 30.37 10.61
CA LYS A 213 33.17 30.79 9.22
C LYS A 213 32.63 29.79 8.22
N GLU A 214 32.08 30.33 7.12
CA GLU A 214 31.70 29.55 5.93
C GLU A 214 32.98 29.11 5.21
N MET A 215 33.21 27.80 5.12
CA MET A 215 34.42 27.21 4.54
C MET A 215 34.25 26.92 3.05
N SER A 216 33.11 26.33 2.68
CA SER A 216 32.81 25.99 1.28
C SER A 216 31.32 26.13 0.99
N VAL A 217 31.03 26.50 -0.26
CA VAL A 217 29.67 26.63 -0.79
C VAL A 217 29.53 25.71 -1.99
N PHE A 218 28.47 24.89 -1.98
CA PHE A 218 28.19 23.94 -3.05
C PHE A 218 27.21 24.52 -4.07
N SER A 219 27.23 23.98 -5.28
CA SER A 219 26.31 24.39 -6.35
C SER A 219 24.86 24.25 -5.89
N ARG A 220 24.05 25.28 -6.17
CA ARG A 220 22.66 25.33 -5.72
C ARG A 220 21.87 24.13 -6.24
N HIS A 221 21.07 23.56 -5.34
CA HIS A 221 20.20 22.44 -5.67
C HIS A 221 18.96 22.91 -6.47
N SER A 222 19.05 22.93 -7.80
CA SER A 222 18.01 23.44 -8.71
C SER A 222 16.62 22.78 -8.57
N GLY A 223 16.57 21.55 -8.06
CA GLY A 223 15.34 20.78 -7.85
C GLY A 223 14.60 21.04 -6.53
N GLY A 224 15.07 21.98 -5.69
CA GLY A 224 14.61 22.13 -4.31
C GLY A 224 15.16 21.01 -3.42
N LEU A 225 15.78 21.39 -2.30
CA LEU A 225 16.38 20.46 -1.35
C LEU A 225 15.33 20.01 -0.34
N ARG A 226 15.14 18.69 -0.19
CA ARG A 226 14.24 18.14 0.81
C ARG A 226 14.97 17.60 2.04
N ALA A 227 16.02 16.80 1.81
CA ALA A 227 16.82 16.24 2.88
C ALA A 227 18.31 16.15 2.48
N LEU A 228 19.17 16.24 3.50
CA LEU A 228 20.61 16.14 3.44
C LEU A 228 21.09 15.19 4.54
N ALA A 229 22.00 14.28 4.20
CA ALA A 229 22.62 13.39 5.17
C ALA A 229 24.08 13.08 4.81
N TRP A 230 24.94 13.01 5.83
CA TRP A 230 26.30 12.53 5.68
C TRP A 230 26.33 11.05 5.31
N VAL A 231 27.33 10.63 4.53
CA VAL A 231 27.62 9.22 4.26
C VAL A 231 28.72 8.76 5.23
N PRO A 232 28.39 7.99 6.28
CA PRO A 232 29.36 7.66 7.33
C PRO A 232 30.60 6.92 6.86
N GLU A 233 30.60 6.24 5.71
CA GLU A 233 31.77 5.54 5.16
C GLU A 233 32.65 6.40 4.24
N ILE A 234 32.10 7.43 3.60
CA ILE A 234 32.86 8.24 2.64
C ILE A 234 33.36 9.52 3.35
N PRO A 235 34.68 9.70 3.55
CA PRO A 235 35.20 10.90 4.21
C PRO A 235 34.78 12.17 3.45
N GLY A 236 34.13 13.09 4.15
CA GLY A 236 33.60 14.31 3.53
C GLY A 236 32.46 14.08 2.53
N GLY A 237 31.94 12.84 2.42
CA GLY A 237 30.87 12.48 1.52
C GLY A 237 29.50 12.74 2.13
N PHE A 238 28.60 13.37 1.38
CA PHE A 238 27.21 13.56 1.81
C PHE A 238 26.27 13.43 0.62
N VAL A 239 25.00 13.14 0.90
CA VAL A 239 23.96 13.01 -0.12
C VAL A 239 22.88 14.05 0.05
N THR A 240 22.27 14.42 -1.07
CA THR A 240 21.08 15.25 -1.08
C THR A 240 19.99 14.67 -1.96
N VAL A 241 18.75 14.92 -1.55
CA VAL A 241 17.55 14.45 -2.25
C VAL A 241 16.52 15.56 -2.40
N SER A 242 15.61 15.37 -3.34
CA SER A 242 14.61 16.35 -3.76
C SER A 242 13.22 15.72 -3.81
N GLU A 243 12.21 16.53 -3.54
CA GLU A 243 10.81 16.14 -3.67
C GLU A 243 10.33 16.05 -5.13
N ARG A 244 11.12 16.54 -6.11
CA ARG A 244 10.71 16.59 -7.52
C ARG A 244 11.13 15.39 -8.34
N ASN A 245 12.17 14.67 -7.92
CA ASN A 245 12.68 13.52 -8.67
C ASN A 245 13.34 12.48 -7.77
N GLY A 246 13.28 11.22 -8.18
CA GLY A 246 13.95 10.08 -7.56
C GLY A 246 15.46 10.02 -7.82
N VAL A 247 16.19 11.14 -7.72
CA VAL A 247 17.66 11.20 -7.87
C VAL A 247 18.33 11.52 -6.53
N ILE A 248 19.21 10.63 -6.09
CA ILE A 248 20.14 10.86 -4.97
C ILE A 248 21.41 11.46 -5.55
N ARG A 249 21.82 12.64 -5.05
CA ARG A 249 23.06 13.30 -5.47
C ARG A 249 24.12 13.04 -4.42
N LEU A 250 25.24 12.44 -4.81
CA LEU A 250 26.40 12.26 -3.97
C LEU A 250 27.36 13.43 -4.15
N TRP A 251 27.82 13.99 -3.05
CA TRP A 251 28.72 15.13 -2.97
C TRP A 251 29.96 14.74 -2.17
N ASN A 252 31.04 15.48 -2.40
CA ASN A 252 32.19 15.49 -1.52
C ASN A 252 32.53 16.93 -1.18
N VAL A 253 32.88 17.20 0.08
CA VAL A 253 33.29 18.55 0.54
C VAL A 253 34.46 19.14 -0.26
N SER A 254 35.25 18.31 -0.95
CA SER A 254 36.37 18.74 -1.79
C SER A 254 35.95 19.32 -3.15
N GLN A 255 34.68 19.19 -3.55
CA GLN A 255 34.19 19.65 -4.87
C GLN A 255 32.90 20.46 -4.70
N ALA A 256 32.76 21.54 -5.48
CA ALA A 256 31.55 22.37 -5.44
C ALA A 256 30.34 21.73 -6.14
N ALA A 257 30.57 20.83 -7.10
CA ALA A 257 29.56 20.12 -7.87
C ALA A 257 29.32 18.70 -7.31
N PRO A 258 28.14 18.08 -7.58
CA PRO A 258 27.90 16.70 -7.16
C PRO A 258 28.88 15.76 -7.88
N VAL A 259 29.46 14.85 -7.13
CA VAL A 259 30.38 13.80 -7.62
C VAL A 259 29.62 12.82 -8.50
N GLU A 260 28.40 12.45 -8.09
CA GLU A 260 27.60 11.45 -8.79
C GLU A 260 26.10 11.68 -8.64
N LEU A 261 25.33 11.25 -9.65
CA LEU A 261 23.87 11.27 -9.68
C LEU A 261 23.33 9.83 -9.76
N MET A 262 22.76 9.33 -8.68
CA MET A 262 22.20 7.98 -8.58
C MET A 262 20.69 8.03 -8.79
N LYS A 263 20.22 7.44 -9.91
CA LYS A 263 18.80 7.35 -10.22
C LYS A 263 18.18 6.14 -9.52
N THR A 264 17.13 6.38 -8.75
CA THR A 264 16.35 5.30 -8.10
C THR A 264 15.14 4.86 -8.90
N GLY A 265 14.77 5.62 -9.95
CA GLY A 265 13.63 5.33 -10.84
C GLY A 265 12.25 5.60 -10.24
N LYS A 266 12.18 6.14 -9.02
CA LYS A 266 10.95 6.34 -8.24
C LYS A 266 10.50 7.81 -8.22
N ASP A 267 9.38 8.07 -7.53
CA ASP A 267 8.86 9.41 -7.23
C ASP A 267 9.88 10.25 -6.43
N GLY A 268 9.57 11.51 -6.14
CA GLY A 268 10.41 12.36 -5.28
C GLY A 268 10.61 11.79 -3.88
N PHE A 269 11.62 12.30 -3.18
CA PHE A 269 11.92 11.91 -1.80
C PHE A 269 11.25 12.84 -0.79
N HIS A 270 10.90 12.26 0.36
CA HIS A 270 10.46 12.97 1.55
C HIS A 270 11.56 13.04 2.62
N GLU A 271 12.29 11.94 2.85
CA GLU A 271 13.42 11.87 3.79
C GLU A 271 14.46 10.83 3.33
N ILE A 272 15.73 11.05 3.68
CA ILE A 272 16.80 10.05 3.59
C ILE A 272 17.52 9.94 4.94
N TYR A 273 17.72 8.72 5.45
CA TYR A 273 18.27 8.46 6.78
C TYR A 273 19.30 7.33 6.73
N PHE A 274 20.53 7.55 7.23
CA PHE A 274 21.55 6.50 7.27
C PHE A 274 21.44 5.66 8.54
N VAL A 275 21.38 4.34 8.36
CA VAL A 275 21.28 3.37 9.47
C VAL A 275 22.65 2.81 9.85
N SER A 276 23.43 2.44 8.84
CA SER A 276 24.77 1.90 9.00
C SER A 276 25.57 2.23 7.76
N GLY A 277 26.78 2.75 7.92
CA GLY A 277 27.78 2.92 6.87
C GLY A 277 27.27 3.34 5.48
N ASP A 278 26.97 2.34 4.63
CA ASP A 278 26.55 2.46 3.23
C ASP A 278 25.03 2.27 2.99
N VAL A 279 24.26 1.95 4.02
CA VAL A 279 22.82 1.66 3.95
C VAL A 279 21.99 2.88 4.39
N ALA A 280 21.21 3.40 3.46
CA ALA A 280 20.26 4.49 3.67
C ALA A 280 18.81 3.99 3.57
N LEU A 281 17.95 4.49 4.43
CA LEU A 281 16.50 4.42 4.30
C LEU A 281 16.02 5.63 3.51
N CYS A 282 15.15 5.39 2.55
CA CYS A 282 14.56 6.39 1.68
C CYS A 282 13.05 6.37 1.82
N ALA A 283 12.46 7.50 2.17
CA ALA A 283 11.01 7.73 2.13
C ALA A 283 10.68 8.47 0.84
N PHE A 284 9.76 7.93 0.05
CA PHE A 284 9.30 8.53 -1.19
C PHE A 284 7.95 9.21 -1.01
N LYS A 285 7.66 10.16 -1.90
CA LYS A 285 6.43 10.96 -1.91
C LYS A 285 5.18 10.12 -2.15
N ASP A 286 5.32 8.99 -2.85
CA ASP A 286 4.25 8.04 -3.10
C ASP A 286 3.98 7.10 -1.92
N GLY A 287 4.57 7.35 -0.74
CA GLY A 287 4.42 6.52 0.45
C GLY A 287 5.35 5.32 0.50
N MET A 288 6.18 5.10 -0.52
CA MET A 288 7.10 3.97 -0.55
C MET A 288 8.26 4.18 0.43
N VAL A 289 8.70 3.09 1.07
CA VAL A 289 9.94 3.04 1.84
C VAL A 289 10.92 2.12 1.13
N ALA A 290 12.17 2.53 0.99
CA ALA A 290 13.22 1.69 0.44
C ALA A 290 14.48 1.68 1.30
N VAL A 291 15.21 0.57 1.23
CA VAL A 291 16.58 0.45 1.71
C VAL A 291 17.48 0.54 0.48
N TYR A 292 18.33 1.56 0.44
CA TYR A 292 19.26 1.85 -0.63
C TYR A 292 20.69 1.65 -0.16
N ASN A 293 21.46 0.84 -0.89
CA ASN A 293 22.89 0.72 -0.66
C ASN A 293 23.63 1.70 -1.58
N VAL A 294 24.26 2.71 -0.97
CA VAL A 294 24.95 3.79 -1.68
C VAL A 294 26.19 3.28 -2.41
N THR A 295 26.96 2.38 -1.80
CA THR A 295 28.18 1.81 -2.39
C THR A 295 27.86 0.92 -3.61
N ARG A 296 26.81 0.10 -3.50
CA ARG A 296 26.35 -0.80 -4.58
C ARG A 296 25.45 -0.11 -5.61
N ARG A 297 25.01 1.11 -5.32
CA ARG A 297 24.15 1.94 -6.18
C ARG A 297 22.81 1.27 -6.54
N GLN A 298 22.23 0.53 -5.61
CA GLN A 298 21.00 -0.22 -5.86
C GLN A 298 20.05 -0.16 -4.67
N VAL A 299 18.76 -0.26 -4.99
CA VAL A 299 17.71 -0.53 -3.99
C VAL A 299 17.83 -2.00 -3.60
N GLU A 300 18.13 -2.28 -2.33
CA GLU A 300 18.19 -3.65 -1.80
C GLU A 300 16.80 -4.18 -1.44
N TRP A 301 15.91 -3.28 -1.02
CA TRP A 301 14.53 -3.62 -0.66
C TRP A 301 13.61 -2.39 -0.74
N SER A 302 12.31 -2.63 -0.97
CA SER A 302 11.31 -1.59 -0.77
C SER A 302 9.92 -2.15 -0.51
N THR A 303 9.10 -1.39 0.22
CA THR A 303 7.65 -1.61 0.31
C THR A 303 6.97 -1.28 -1.00
N GLU A 304 5.72 -1.68 -1.17
CA GLU A 304 4.85 -1.06 -2.17
C GLU A 304 4.58 0.40 -1.79
N GLY A 305 4.36 1.26 -2.78
CA GLY A 305 3.85 2.61 -2.53
C GLY A 305 2.44 2.51 -1.96
N GLY A 306 2.28 2.73 -0.66
CA GLY A 306 0.98 2.74 0.03
C GLY A 306 0.21 4.04 -0.18
N HIS A 307 -1.08 4.06 0.15
CA HIS A 307 -1.73 5.33 0.44
C HIS A 307 -1.05 6.00 1.63
N THR A 308 -0.84 7.31 1.54
CA THR A 308 -0.17 8.09 2.60
C THR A 308 -1.13 8.64 3.64
N GLU A 309 -2.43 8.47 3.40
CA GLU A 309 -3.50 8.99 4.23
C GLU A 309 -4.78 8.14 4.13
N THR A 310 -5.79 8.49 4.92
CA THR A 310 -7.05 7.76 5.13
C THR A 310 -7.63 7.19 3.84
N ILE A 311 -7.98 5.89 3.84
CA ILE A 311 -8.66 5.24 2.72
C ILE A 311 -10.15 5.19 3.04
N PHE A 312 -10.97 5.88 2.24
CA PHE A 312 -12.40 6.01 2.50
C PHE A 312 -13.23 4.91 1.87
N ASP A 313 -12.82 4.39 0.71
CA ASP A 313 -13.62 3.41 -0.02
C ASP A 313 -12.73 2.44 -0.79
N CYS A 314 -13.28 1.25 -1.02
CA CYS A 314 -12.63 0.22 -1.82
C CYS A 314 -13.67 -0.56 -2.63
N ALA A 315 -13.34 -0.93 -3.86
CA ALA A 315 -14.24 -1.67 -4.74
C ALA A 315 -13.48 -2.63 -5.66
N PHE A 316 -13.91 -3.89 -5.71
CA PHE A 316 -13.37 -4.85 -6.67
C PHE A 316 -13.81 -4.51 -8.09
N LYS A 317 -12.90 -4.67 -9.03
CA LYS A 317 -13.18 -4.52 -10.45
C LYS A 317 -14.17 -5.60 -10.91
N THR A 318 -15.11 -5.22 -11.77
CA THR A 318 -16.28 -6.03 -12.13
C THR A 318 -15.93 -7.23 -13.03
N ASP A 319 -15.02 -7.04 -13.97
CA ASP A 319 -14.57 -8.01 -14.96
C ASP A 319 -13.30 -8.79 -14.53
N ASP A 320 -12.31 -8.11 -13.92
CA ASP A 320 -11.14 -8.76 -13.31
C ASP A 320 -11.23 -8.78 -11.78
N PRO A 321 -11.59 -9.93 -11.18
CA PRO A 321 -11.78 -10.03 -9.74
C PRO A 321 -10.48 -9.87 -8.92
N ASN A 322 -9.31 -9.92 -9.55
CA ASN A 322 -8.03 -9.78 -8.85
C ASN A 322 -7.63 -8.32 -8.63
N ILE A 323 -8.36 -7.36 -9.21
CA ILE A 323 -8.05 -5.95 -9.08
C ILE A 323 -9.01 -5.29 -8.08
N LEU A 324 -8.44 -4.59 -7.11
CA LEU A 324 -9.15 -3.78 -6.12
C LEU A 324 -8.80 -2.31 -6.33
N ALA A 325 -9.79 -1.44 -6.49
CA ALA A 325 -9.61 0.00 -6.44
C ALA A 325 -9.76 0.52 -5.01
N THR A 326 -8.99 1.54 -4.66
CA THR A 326 -9.15 2.30 -3.42
C THR A 326 -9.09 3.80 -3.66
N ALA A 327 -9.93 4.55 -2.92
CA ALA A 327 -9.96 6.00 -2.93
C ALA A 327 -9.53 6.56 -1.56
N SER A 328 -8.66 7.56 -1.58
CA SER A 328 -8.02 8.08 -0.37
C SER A 328 -8.08 9.61 -0.27
N PHE A 329 -7.87 10.08 0.96
CA PHE A 329 -7.60 11.47 1.29
C PHE A 329 -6.36 12.03 0.59
N ASP A 330 -5.39 11.19 0.21
CA ASP A 330 -4.19 11.61 -0.53
C ASP A 330 -4.46 12.06 -1.98
N SER A 331 -5.74 12.19 -2.37
CA SER A 331 -6.21 12.60 -3.71
C SER A 331 -5.89 11.59 -4.82
N THR A 332 -5.49 10.36 -4.46
CA THR A 332 -5.18 9.31 -5.43
C THR A 332 -6.17 8.17 -5.39
N VAL A 333 -6.32 7.53 -6.55
CA VAL A 333 -6.88 6.19 -6.66
C VAL A 333 -5.74 5.22 -6.90
N ARG A 334 -5.71 4.12 -6.17
CA ARG A 334 -4.77 3.03 -6.42
C ARG A 334 -5.50 1.75 -6.82
N LEU A 335 -4.94 1.04 -7.79
CA LEU A 335 -5.38 -0.27 -8.22
C LEU A 335 -4.40 -1.32 -7.70
N TRP A 336 -4.92 -2.28 -6.96
CA TRP A 336 -4.15 -3.31 -6.29
C TRP A 336 -4.43 -4.66 -6.90
N ASP A 337 -3.38 -5.42 -7.20
CA ASP A 337 -3.50 -6.84 -7.49
C ASP A 337 -3.50 -7.60 -6.16
N ILE A 338 -4.62 -8.24 -5.83
CA ILE A 338 -4.78 -8.94 -4.55
C ILE A 338 -4.03 -10.29 -4.50
N ARG A 339 -3.48 -10.77 -5.62
CA ARG A 339 -2.73 -12.04 -5.66
C ARG A 339 -1.38 -11.93 -4.97
N ASN A 340 -0.74 -10.77 -5.13
CA ASN A 340 0.60 -10.45 -4.64
C ASN A 340 0.60 -9.18 -3.76
N SER A 341 -0.55 -8.51 -3.60
CA SER A 341 -0.71 -7.28 -2.83
C SER A 341 0.09 -6.09 -3.37
N THR A 342 0.33 -6.05 -4.68
CA THR A 342 1.13 -4.99 -5.33
C THR A 342 0.24 -3.91 -5.94
N CYS A 343 0.73 -2.67 -5.95
CA CYS A 343 0.07 -1.56 -6.63
C CYS A 343 0.33 -1.66 -8.13
N VAL A 344 -0.69 -1.95 -8.93
CA VAL A 344 -0.59 -2.06 -10.40
C VAL A 344 -0.65 -0.69 -11.07
N SER A 345 -1.45 0.23 -10.52
CA SER A 345 -1.62 1.56 -11.08
C SER A 345 -1.95 2.59 -10.00
N LYS A 346 -1.32 3.77 -10.09
CA LYS A 346 -1.62 4.96 -9.29
C LYS A 346 -2.23 6.00 -10.23
N MET A 347 -3.53 6.21 -10.13
CA MET A 347 -4.24 7.15 -11.00
C MET A 347 -4.13 8.56 -10.43
N LEU A 348 -3.65 9.48 -11.26
CA LEU A 348 -3.40 10.88 -10.91
C LEU A 348 -4.37 11.80 -11.67
N GLY A 349 -4.45 13.07 -11.23
CA GLY A 349 -5.23 14.12 -11.91
C GLY A 349 -6.53 14.54 -11.21
N ALA A 350 -6.92 13.85 -10.13
CA ALA A 350 -7.96 14.34 -9.24
C ALA A 350 -7.42 15.39 -8.26
N SER A 351 -8.31 16.26 -7.80
CA SER A 351 -8.05 17.26 -6.76
C SER A 351 -8.99 17.03 -5.56
N GLY A 352 -8.45 17.29 -4.37
CA GLY A 352 -9.17 17.15 -3.11
C GLY A 352 -9.29 15.69 -2.63
N VAL A 353 -9.91 15.55 -1.47
CA VAL A 353 -10.14 14.27 -0.78
C VAL A 353 -11.11 13.42 -1.59
N LEU A 354 -10.77 12.16 -1.86
CA LEU A 354 -11.66 11.21 -2.55
C LEU A 354 -12.42 10.35 -1.54
N TYR A 355 -13.74 10.47 -1.48
CA TYR A 355 -14.58 9.80 -0.47
C TYR A 355 -15.14 8.44 -0.92
N SER A 356 -15.36 8.24 -2.21
CA SER A 356 -15.96 7.01 -2.73
C SER A 356 -15.42 6.66 -4.10
N CYS A 357 -15.38 5.36 -4.41
CA CYS A 357 -15.04 4.84 -5.73
C CYS A 357 -16.02 3.76 -6.17
N CYS A 358 -16.44 3.79 -7.45
CA CYS A 358 -17.34 2.81 -8.02
C CYS A 358 -16.97 2.49 -9.46
N TRP A 359 -16.93 1.20 -9.80
CA TRP A 359 -16.63 0.74 -11.15
C TRP A 359 -17.83 0.91 -12.08
N SER A 360 -17.55 1.19 -13.35
CA SER A 360 -18.54 1.03 -14.40
C SER A 360 -18.92 -0.46 -14.56
N PRO A 361 -20.14 -0.77 -15.04
CA PRO A 361 -20.57 -2.15 -15.22
C PRO A 361 -19.66 -2.97 -16.14
N ASP A 362 -19.00 -2.33 -17.11
CA ASP A 362 -18.04 -2.95 -18.03
C ASP A 362 -16.61 -3.06 -17.49
N GLY A 363 -16.32 -2.46 -16.33
CA GLY A 363 -15.00 -2.49 -15.69
C GLY A 363 -13.92 -1.62 -16.36
N LYS A 364 -14.25 -0.87 -17.41
CA LYS A 364 -13.28 -0.02 -18.14
C LYS A 364 -13.07 1.34 -17.50
N HIS A 365 -14.04 1.80 -16.73
CA HIS A 365 -14.03 3.09 -16.08
C HIS A 365 -14.21 2.97 -14.56
N LEU A 366 -13.67 3.96 -13.86
CA LEU A 366 -13.87 4.12 -12.42
C LEU A 366 -14.34 5.54 -12.16
N ALA A 367 -15.45 5.69 -11.43
CA ALA A 367 -15.93 6.97 -10.95
C ALA A 367 -15.50 7.18 -9.49
N THR A 368 -15.09 8.40 -9.15
CA THR A 368 -14.81 8.80 -7.77
C THR A 368 -15.45 10.13 -7.42
N SER A 369 -15.77 10.35 -6.15
CA SER A 369 -16.33 11.61 -5.65
C SER A 369 -15.35 12.35 -4.75
N SER A 370 -15.34 13.69 -4.83
CA SER A 370 -14.38 14.52 -4.11
C SER A 370 -14.98 15.53 -3.13
N SER A 371 -14.14 16.05 -2.23
CA SER A 371 -14.45 17.17 -1.32
C SER A 371 -14.74 18.49 -2.03
N GLU A 372 -14.38 18.62 -3.31
CA GLU A 372 -14.59 19.83 -4.11
C GLU A 372 -15.89 19.78 -4.93
N GLY A 373 -16.76 18.81 -4.66
CA GLY A 373 -18.06 18.69 -5.35
C GLY A 373 -17.97 18.17 -6.78
N LYS A 374 -16.88 17.46 -7.10
CA LYS A 374 -16.60 16.89 -8.41
C LYS A 374 -16.75 15.37 -8.39
N ILE A 375 -17.12 14.84 -9.54
CA ILE A 375 -16.96 13.42 -9.88
C ILE A 375 -15.85 13.32 -10.93
N PHE A 376 -14.85 12.49 -10.66
CA PHE A 376 -13.80 12.15 -11.62
C PHE A 376 -14.09 10.77 -12.21
N ILE A 377 -14.13 10.68 -13.54
CA ILE A 377 -14.22 9.43 -14.28
C ILE A 377 -12.85 9.14 -14.89
N TYR A 378 -12.30 7.98 -14.54
CA TYR A 378 -11.01 7.51 -15.03
C TYR A 378 -11.18 6.47 -16.14
N ASP A 379 -10.23 6.48 -17.07
CA ASP A 379 -9.97 5.35 -17.96
C ASP A 379 -8.89 4.48 -17.30
N VAL A 380 -9.24 3.23 -17.03
CA VAL A 380 -8.45 2.34 -16.17
C VAL A 380 -7.19 1.88 -16.87
N ASP A 381 -7.26 1.62 -18.18
CA ASP A 381 -6.11 1.17 -18.97
C ASP A 381 -5.10 2.30 -19.16
N LYS A 382 -5.57 3.55 -19.28
CA LYS A 382 -4.70 4.73 -19.43
C LYS A 382 -4.22 5.33 -18.11
N GLY A 383 -4.89 5.05 -17.00
CA GLY A 383 -4.54 5.59 -15.69
C GLY A 383 -4.79 7.09 -15.52
N ILE A 384 -5.62 7.70 -16.38
CA ILE A 384 -5.88 9.15 -16.39
C ILE A 384 -7.37 9.47 -16.20
N VAL A 385 -7.63 10.67 -15.67
CA VAL A 385 -8.98 11.24 -15.67
C VAL A 385 -9.39 11.57 -17.10
N VAL A 386 -10.46 10.95 -17.59
CA VAL A 386 -11.05 11.25 -18.90
C VAL A 386 -12.21 12.24 -18.82
N ARG A 387 -12.82 12.39 -17.64
CA ARG A 387 -13.86 13.39 -17.42
C ARG A 387 -13.92 13.86 -15.98
N THR A 388 -14.16 15.15 -15.82
CA THR A 388 -14.48 15.80 -14.55
C THR A 388 -15.87 16.41 -14.65
N ILE A 389 -16.78 16.01 -13.76
CA ILE A 389 -18.16 16.50 -13.71
C ILE A 389 -18.33 17.29 -12.42
N GLN A 390 -18.58 18.60 -12.51
CA GLN A 390 -18.93 19.43 -11.35
C GLN A 390 -20.43 19.30 -11.09
N THR A 391 -20.81 18.72 -9.94
CA THR A 391 -22.23 18.57 -9.57
C THR A 391 -22.66 19.57 -8.50
N ASN A 392 -21.76 19.90 -7.57
CA ASN A 392 -22.03 20.71 -6.39
C ASN A 392 -20.85 21.62 -6.09
N LYS A 393 -21.00 22.67 -5.25
CA LYS A 393 -19.84 23.48 -4.80
C LYS A 393 -19.15 22.85 -3.58
N GLY A 394 -19.92 22.18 -2.73
CA GLY A 394 -19.43 21.46 -1.55
C GLY A 394 -19.15 19.97 -1.79
N PRO A 395 -18.69 19.24 -0.76
CA PRO A 395 -18.30 17.83 -0.84
C PRO A 395 -19.36 16.89 -1.41
N VAL A 396 -18.92 15.96 -2.27
CA VAL A 396 -19.71 14.80 -2.70
C VAL A 396 -19.18 13.57 -1.98
N TYR A 397 -19.97 13.02 -1.06
CA TYR A 397 -19.55 11.94 -0.16
C TYR A 397 -19.61 10.56 -0.80
N ARG A 398 -20.52 10.34 -1.75
CA ARG A 398 -20.70 9.03 -2.37
C ARG A 398 -21.08 9.16 -3.84
N VAL A 399 -20.51 8.29 -4.66
CA VAL A 399 -20.87 8.14 -6.07
C VAL A 399 -21.15 6.66 -6.36
N VAL A 400 -22.22 6.38 -7.09
CA VAL A 400 -22.61 5.02 -7.46
C VAL A 400 -23.01 4.96 -8.92
N TRP A 401 -22.41 4.02 -9.64
CA TRP A 401 -22.78 3.70 -11.02
C TRP A 401 -24.06 2.86 -11.04
N ASN A 402 -24.96 3.15 -11.97
CA ASN A 402 -26.12 2.31 -12.18
C ASN A 402 -25.69 1.02 -12.89
N ALA A 403 -25.92 -0.14 -12.25
CA ALA A 403 -25.50 -1.44 -12.77
C ALA A 403 -26.28 -1.88 -14.03
N ARG A 404 -27.49 -1.36 -14.24
CA ARG A 404 -28.38 -1.73 -15.36
C ARG A 404 -28.40 -0.69 -16.48
N ASP A 405 -28.15 0.58 -16.16
CA ASP A 405 -27.95 1.66 -17.13
C ASP A 405 -26.54 2.25 -16.98
N PRO A 406 -25.54 1.78 -17.74
CA PRO A 406 -24.17 2.26 -17.67
C PRO A 406 -23.99 3.75 -17.99
N ASN A 407 -25.01 4.43 -18.53
CA ASN A 407 -24.92 5.86 -18.78
C ASN A 407 -25.22 6.71 -17.54
N LEU A 408 -25.73 6.14 -16.44
CA LEU A 408 -26.17 6.91 -15.27
C LEU A 408 -25.25 6.69 -14.05
N LEU A 409 -24.95 7.80 -13.40
CA LEU A 409 -24.28 7.91 -12.11
C LEU A 409 -25.20 8.66 -11.15
N ALA A 410 -25.21 8.29 -9.88
CA ALA A 410 -25.84 9.08 -8.82
C ALA A 410 -24.79 9.49 -7.78
N CYS A 411 -24.90 10.71 -7.28
CA CYS A 411 -24.00 11.22 -6.26
C CYS A 411 -24.73 11.93 -5.12
N ALA A 412 -24.24 11.77 -3.89
CA ALA A 412 -24.77 12.36 -2.67
C ALA A 412 -23.86 13.50 -2.19
N SER A 413 -24.45 14.66 -1.87
CA SER A 413 -23.72 15.89 -1.59
C SER A 413 -24.05 16.51 -0.23
N ALA A 414 -23.06 17.20 0.34
CA ALA A 414 -23.19 18.04 1.52
C ALA A 414 -24.23 19.16 1.39
N GLU A 415 -24.58 19.56 0.16
CA GLU A 415 -25.56 20.62 -0.13
C GLU A 415 -27.02 20.16 -0.05
N GLY A 416 -27.27 18.95 0.44
CA GLY A 416 -28.61 18.39 0.56
C GLY A 416 -29.23 18.00 -0.77
N THR A 417 -28.40 17.62 -1.74
CA THR A 417 -28.87 17.11 -3.02
C THR A 417 -28.31 15.73 -3.32
N CYS A 418 -29.13 14.87 -3.91
CA CYS A 418 -28.66 13.72 -4.66
C CYS A 418 -28.83 14.01 -6.16
N VAL A 419 -27.71 14.08 -6.91
CA VAL A 419 -27.75 14.40 -8.34
C VAL A 419 -27.55 13.12 -9.14
N VAL A 420 -28.47 12.83 -10.05
CA VAL A 420 -28.31 11.79 -11.07
C VAL A 420 -27.76 12.46 -12.32
N VAL A 421 -26.58 12.06 -12.75
CA VAL A 421 -25.89 12.60 -13.92
C VAL A 421 -25.61 11.51 -14.93
N ARG A 422 -25.50 11.89 -16.20
CA ARG A 422 -25.00 11.01 -17.24
C ARG A 422 -23.48 11.00 -17.26
N THR A 423 -22.90 9.95 -17.81
CA THR A 423 -21.44 9.84 -18.06
C THR A 423 -20.89 10.95 -18.95
N ASN A 424 -21.73 11.61 -19.75
CA ASN A 424 -21.35 12.80 -20.52
C ASN A 424 -21.32 14.10 -19.70
N GLY A 425 -21.72 14.08 -18.43
CA GLY A 425 -21.79 15.24 -17.54
C GLY A 425 -23.14 15.96 -17.51
N GLN A 426 -24.11 15.56 -18.34
CA GLN A 426 -25.45 16.15 -18.30
C GLN A 426 -26.20 15.71 -17.05
N VAL A 427 -26.78 16.67 -16.32
CA VAL A 427 -27.64 16.39 -15.18
C VAL A 427 -28.95 15.79 -15.70
N HIS A 428 -29.28 14.58 -15.22
CA HIS A 428 -30.51 13.89 -15.54
C HIS A 428 -31.64 14.23 -14.55
N ARG A 429 -31.33 14.21 -13.24
CA ARG A 429 -32.25 14.57 -12.15
C ARG A 429 -31.49 15.18 -10.98
N THR A 430 -32.14 16.06 -10.22
CA THR A 430 -31.64 16.60 -8.95
C THR A 430 -32.70 16.39 -7.88
N LEU A 431 -32.42 15.51 -6.93
CA LEU A 431 -33.29 15.17 -5.80
C LEU A 431 -32.88 16.06 -4.62
N ARG A 432 -33.82 16.83 -4.08
CA ARG A 432 -33.56 17.81 -3.01
C ARG A 432 -34.02 17.28 -1.66
N HIS A 433 -33.19 17.49 -0.65
CA HIS A 433 -33.44 17.16 0.75
C HIS A 433 -33.33 18.41 1.62
N THR A 434 -33.82 18.33 2.85
CA THR A 434 -33.77 19.42 3.84
C THR A 434 -32.39 19.63 4.46
N GLY A 435 -31.48 18.66 4.32
CA GLY A 435 -30.11 18.72 4.81
C GLY A 435 -29.17 17.80 4.04
N PRO A 436 -27.87 17.77 4.41
CA PRO A 436 -26.83 17.00 3.73
C PRO A 436 -27.22 15.54 3.43
N VAL A 437 -26.83 15.05 2.25
CA VAL A 437 -26.98 13.65 1.84
C VAL A 437 -25.60 12.99 1.85
N PHE A 438 -25.44 11.92 2.63
CA PHE A 438 -24.15 11.23 2.78
C PHE A 438 -24.07 9.96 1.94
N GLY A 439 -25.18 9.24 1.82
CA GLY A 439 -25.25 7.93 1.18
C GLY A 439 -26.22 7.92 0.02
N VAL A 440 -25.90 7.12 -1.00
CA VAL A 440 -26.75 6.84 -2.16
C VAL A 440 -26.49 5.42 -2.65
N ALA A 441 -27.55 4.71 -3.06
CA ALA A 441 -27.46 3.39 -3.70
C ALA A 441 -28.62 3.11 -4.65
N TRP A 442 -28.29 2.56 -5.82
CA TRP A 442 -29.27 2.03 -6.78
C TRP A 442 -29.84 0.69 -6.31
N SER A 443 -31.14 0.47 -6.55
CA SER A 443 -31.76 -0.84 -6.32
C SER A 443 -31.16 -1.88 -7.26
N THR A 444 -30.89 -3.06 -6.71
CA THR A 444 -30.35 -4.22 -7.42
C THR A 444 -31.40 -4.87 -8.34
N PHE A 445 -32.68 -4.77 -7.96
CA PHE A 445 -33.81 -5.39 -8.67
C PHE A 445 -34.53 -4.43 -9.63
N GLU A 446 -34.48 -3.11 -9.38
CA GLU A 446 -35.19 -2.10 -10.16
C GLU A 446 -34.25 -0.96 -10.61
N ALA A 447 -34.04 -0.81 -11.92
CA ALA A 447 -33.05 0.13 -12.47
C ALA A 447 -33.32 1.61 -12.15
N GLY A 448 -34.59 1.97 -11.95
CA GLY A 448 -35.05 3.34 -11.71
C GLY A 448 -35.20 3.71 -10.23
N VAL A 449 -34.94 2.79 -9.30
CA VAL A 449 -35.13 3.05 -7.86
C VAL A 449 -33.80 3.31 -7.17
N LEU A 450 -33.79 4.31 -6.30
CA LEU A 450 -32.61 4.79 -5.60
C LEU A 450 -32.94 5.11 -4.14
N ALA A 451 -32.04 4.75 -3.23
CA ALA A 451 -32.11 5.10 -1.82
C ALA A 451 -31.08 6.19 -1.49
N THR A 452 -31.44 7.11 -0.60
CA THR A 452 -30.56 8.20 -0.12
C THR A 452 -30.55 8.26 1.40
N ALA A 453 -29.39 8.54 1.99
CA ALA A 453 -29.17 8.65 3.43
C ALA A 453 -28.89 10.11 3.81
N THR A 454 -29.65 10.66 4.77
CA THR A 454 -29.70 12.09 5.06
C THR A 454 -29.29 12.45 6.49
N GLN A 455 -28.95 13.73 6.67
CA GLN A 455 -28.55 14.32 7.96
C GLN A 455 -29.59 14.15 9.08
N ASP A 456 -30.87 14.14 8.76
CA ASP A 456 -31.97 14.00 9.73
C ASP A 456 -32.19 12.54 10.19
N GLY A 457 -31.38 11.59 9.72
CA GLY A 457 -31.51 10.18 10.05
C GLY A 457 -32.54 9.43 9.20
N SER A 458 -33.25 10.10 8.30
CA SER A 458 -34.17 9.43 7.39
C SER A 458 -33.43 8.73 6.25
N ILE A 459 -34.14 7.79 5.62
CA ILE A 459 -33.70 7.17 4.36
C ILE A 459 -34.85 7.35 3.37
N ASN A 460 -34.56 8.04 2.28
CA ASN A 460 -35.57 8.37 1.28
C ASN A 460 -35.40 7.46 0.06
N ILE A 461 -36.50 6.81 -0.34
CA ILE A 461 -36.58 5.98 -1.55
C ILE A 461 -37.17 6.83 -2.67
N TRP A 462 -36.56 6.76 -3.84
CA TRP A 462 -36.88 7.57 -5.00
C TRP A 462 -37.11 6.67 -6.22
N ASN A 463 -38.05 7.05 -7.07
CA ASN A 463 -38.18 6.50 -8.42
C ASN A 463 -37.82 7.59 -9.43
N VAL A 464 -36.69 7.42 -10.12
CA VAL A 464 -36.15 8.38 -11.08
C VAL A 464 -36.47 8.07 -12.53
N ALA A 465 -37.08 6.91 -12.81
CA ALA A 465 -37.49 6.52 -14.16
C ALA A 465 -38.82 7.16 -14.62
N GLY A 466 -39.61 7.68 -13.67
CA GLY A 466 -40.91 8.29 -13.93
C GLY A 466 -40.85 9.73 -14.48
N SER A 467 -42.04 10.36 -14.55
CA SER A 467 -42.17 11.78 -14.92
C SER A 467 -41.37 12.69 -13.97
N ALA A 468 -41.01 13.89 -14.45
CA ALA A 468 -40.22 14.83 -13.66
C ALA A 468 -40.89 15.21 -12.32
N GLU A 469 -42.23 15.22 -12.26
CA GLU A 469 -42.99 15.49 -11.03
C GLU A 469 -42.90 14.35 -10.00
N LEU A 470 -42.99 13.09 -10.43
CA LEU A 470 -42.87 11.92 -9.56
C LEU A 470 -41.46 11.78 -8.97
N ALA A 471 -40.45 12.29 -9.68
CA ALA A 471 -39.06 12.29 -9.22
C ALA A 471 -38.75 13.41 -8.20
N LEU A 472 -39.66 14.37 -7.97
CA LEU A 472 -39.45 15.49 -7.03
C LEU A 472 -39.79 15.13 -5.57
N LYS A 473 -40.47 14.01 -5.33
CA LYS A 473 -40.84 13.54 -3.99
C LYS A 473 -40.39 12.09 -3.77
N PRO A 474 -39.96 11.73 -2.55
CA PRO A 474 -39.64 10.35 -2.24
C PRO A 474 -40.91 9.50 -2.28
N THR A 475 -40.81 8.28 -2.82
CA THR A 475 -41.90 7.30 -2.83
C THR A 475 -42.15 6.70 -1.46
N ALA A 476 -41.10 6.59 -0.64
CA ALA A 476 -41.18 6.18 0.76
C ALA A 476 -40.08 6.87 1.57
N VAL A 477 -40.37 7.16 2.84
CA VAL A 477 -39.42 7.72 3.82
C VAL A 477 -39.34 6.77 5.01
N LEU A 478 -38.18 6.17 5.21
CA LEU A 478 -37.92 5.28 6.34
C LEU A 478 -37.34 6.11 7.48
N THR A 479 -37.97 6.03 8.64
CA THR A 479 -37.58 6.79 9.84
C THR A 479 -37.31 5.84 11.00
N GLY A 480 -36.35 6.19 11.85
CA GLY A 480 -36.07 5.42 13.06
C GLY A 480 -34.64 5.55 13.60
N HIS A 481 -33.66 5.89 12.76
CA HIS A 481 -32.32 6.23 13.25
C HIS A 481 -32.38 7.51 14.10
N ALA A 482 -31.61 7.53 15.20
CA ALA A 482 -31.62 8.65 16.15
C ALA A 482 -30.64 9.77 15.79
N ALA A 483 -29.78 9.54 14.79
CA ALA A 483 -28.81 10.49 14.28
C ALA A 483 -28.62 10.30 12.77
N LYS A 484 -27.79 11.15 12.15
CA LYS A 484 -27.57 11.16 10.70
C LYS A 484 -27.26 9.78 10.13
N THR A 485 -27.86 9.45 8.99
CA THR A 485 -27.56 8.23 8.25
C THR A 485 -26.43 8.49 7.26
N PHE A 486 -25.39 7.66 7.29
CA PHE A 486 -24.18 7.90 6.52
C PHE A 486 -24.17 7.12 5.21
N ASN A 487 -24.52 5.85 5.24
CA ASN A 487 -24.45 4.97 4.07
C ASN A 487 -25.68 4.08 3.97
N VAL A 488 -26.01 3.66 2.74
CA VAL A 488 -27.12 2.76 2.40
C VAL A 488 -26.70 1.79 1.31
N VAL A 489 -27.12 0.52 1.40
CA VAL A 489 -26.80 -0.53 0.42
C VAL A 489 -27.99 -1.48 0.29
N TRP A 490 -28.42 -1.75 -0.95
CA TRP A 490 -29.49 -2.71 -1.24
C TRP A 490 -28.99 -4.16 -1.15
N SER A 491 -29.87 -5.06 -0.74
CA SER A 491 -29.57 -6.49 -0.76
C SER A 491 -29.41 -6.98 -2.21
N PRO A 492 -28.35 -7.74 -2.53
CA PRO A 492 -28.19 -8.36 -3.84
C PRO A 492 -29.04 -9.63 -4.02
N LEU A 493 -29.62 -10.17 -2.94
CA LEU A 493 -30.31 -11.45 -2.92
C LEU A 493 -31.80 -11.34 -2.58
N LEU A 494 -32.17 -10.37 -1.76
CA LEU A 494 -33.55 -10.19 -1.28
C LEU A 494 -34.15 -8.91 -1.88
N PRO A 495 -35.28 -8.98 -2.59
CA PRO A 495 -35.95 -7.78 -3.07
C PRO A 495 -36.45 -6.94 -1.89
N ASN A 496 -36.51 -5.62 -2.08
CA ASN A 496 -37.03 -4.66 -1.09
C ASN A 496 -36.28 -4.61 0.26
N MET A 497 -35.11 -5.23 0.36
CA MET A 497 -34.28 -5.19 1.57
C MET A 497 -33.15 -4.17 1.42
N LEU A 498 -33.04 -3.26 2.39
CA LEU A 498 -32.03 -2.20 2.41
C LEU A 498 -31.28 -2.22 3.74
N LEU A 499 -29.96 -2.06 3.71
CA LEU A 499 -29.12 -1.87 4.89
C LEU A 499 -28.69 -0.42 5.00
N SER A 500 -28.76 0.16 6.20
CA SER A 500 -28.29 1.52 6.49
C SER A 500 -27.34 1.55 7.68
N SER A 501 -26.56 2.62 7.76
CA SER A 501 -25.62 2.92 8.86
C SER A 501 -25.84 4.35 9.37
N SER A 502 -25.58 4.58 10.65
CA SER A 502 -25.81 5.89 11.27
C SER A 502 -24.75 6.25 12.33
N ASP A 503 -24.69 7.54 12.65
CA ASP A 503 -23.98 8.09 13.80
C ASP A 503 -24.63 7.69 15.14
N ASP A 504 -25.82 7.10 15.13
CA ASP A 504 -26.45 6.54 16.33
C ASP A 504 -25.79 5.21 16.79
N ARG A 505 -24.68 4.84 16.15
CA ARG A 505 -23.87 3.64 16.43
C ARG A 505 -24.59 2.33 16.07
N THR A 506 -25.67 2.40 15.31
CA THR A 506 -26.40 1.22 14.82
C THR A 506 -26.33 1.10 13.29
N ALA A 507 -26.49 -0.13 12.82
CA ALA A 507 -26.94 -0.38 11.47
C ALA A 507 -28.38 -0.90 11.51
N ARG A 508 -29.14 -0.68 10.45
CA ARG A 508 -30.53 -1.16 10.36
C ARG A 508 -30.80 -1.83 9.02
N VAL A 509 -31.56 -2.92 9.06
CA VAL A 509 -32.08 -3.58 7.86
C VAL A 509 -33.56 -3.28 7.74
N TRP A 510 -33.95 -2.72 6.61
CA TRP A 510 -35.31 -2.27 6.33
C TRP A 510 -35.95 -3.14 5.28
N ASN A 511 -37.22 -3.45 5.48
CA ASN A 511 -38.10 -3.82 4.39
C ASN A 511 -38.75 -2.55 3.83
N THR A 512 -38.44 -2.19 2.59
CA THR A 512 -38.90 -0.95 1.97
C THR A 512 -40.39 -0.95 1.60
N GLN A 513 -41.06 -2.11 1.62
CA GLN A 513 -42.51 -2.21 1.41
C GLN A 513 -43.29 -2.02 2.71
N THR A 514 -42.83 -2.62 3.82
CA THR A 514 -43.52 -2.53 5.12
C THR A 514 -43.06 -1.35 5.97
N GLY A 515 -41.85 -0.85 5.72
CA GLY A 515 -41.19 0.17 6.55
C GLY A 515 -40.57 -0.38 7.84
N GLU A 516 -40.69 -1.68 8.10
CA GLU A 516 -40.15 -2.32 9.31
C GLU A 516 -38.63 -2.41 9.28
N ALA A 517 -38.01 -2.27 10.46
CA ALA A 517 -36.56 -2.26 10.61
C ALA A 517 -36.10 -3.26 11.67
N THR A 518 -35.10 -4.06 11.33
CA THR A 518 -34.30 -4.81 12.32
C THR A 518 -33.06 -3.99 12.70
N VAL A 519 -32.85 -3.78 14.00
CA VAL A 519 -31.75 -2.97 14.53
C VAL A 519 -30.55 -3.85 14.89
N LEU A 520 -29.40 -3.55 14.32
CA LEU A 520 -28.13 -4.20 14.59
C LEU A 520 -27.33 -3.31 15.56
N SER A 521 -27.37 -3.67 16.85
CA SER A 521 -26.77 -2.90 17.94
C SER A 521 -25.54 -3.59 18.52
N GLY A 522 -24.51 -2.81 18.86
CA GLY A 522 -23.30 -3.33 19.50
C GLY A 522 -22.02 -2.57 19.18
N HIS A 523 -21.99 -1.77 18.10
CA HIS A 523 -20.89 -0.84 17.87
C HIS A 523 -20.85 0.26 18.94
N THR A 524 -19.65 0.71 19.31
CA THR A 524 -19.47 1.75 20.35
C THR A 524 -19.27 3.14 19.76
N SER A 525 -19.13 3.23 18.44
CA SER A 525 -18.98 4.48 17.68
C SER A 525 -19.71 4.40 16.33
N ASN A 526 -19.60 5.46 15.54
CA ASN A 526 -20.37 5.67 14.30
C ASN A 526 -20.15 4.56 13.27
N VAL A 527 -21.23 4.08 12.65
CA VAL A 527 -21.16 3.04 11.61
C VAL A 527 -21.03 3.69 10.23
N ARG A 528 -20.17 3.13 9.36
CA ARG A 528 -19.86 3.68 8.03
C ARG A 528 -19.86 2.61 6.95
N GLY A 529 -19.04 1.57 7.15
CA GLY A 529 -18.88 0.47 6.21
C GLY A 529 -20.09 -0.45 6.25
N LEU A 530 -20.63 -0.79 5.08
CA LEU A 530 -21.79 -1.65 4.93
C LEU A 530 -21.57 -2.62 3.78
N LEU A 531 -21.89 -3.89 4.00
CA LEU A 531 -21.84 -4.92 2.97
C LEU A 531 -22.92 -5.98 3.22
N TRP A 532 -23.72 -6.27 2.21
CA TRP A 532 -24.50 -7.50 2.16
C TRP A 532 -23.63 -8.65 1.64
N HIS A 533 -23.72 -9.82 2.26
CA HIS A 533 -23.06 -11.00 1.71
C HIS A 533 -23.72 -11.41 0.38
N SER A 534 -22.90 -11.68 -0.64
CA SER A 534 -23.39 -11.96 -2.00
C SER A 534 -23.95 -13.37 -2.18
N GLU A 535 -23.78 -14.27 -1.20
CA GLU A 535 -24.27 -15.66 -1.25
C GLU A 535 -25.20 -16.06 -0.11
N ILE A 536 -25.21 -15.31 0.99
CA ILE A 536 -25.93 -15.67 2.23
C ILE A 536 -26.90 -14.55 2.52
N SER A 537 -28.18 -14.79 2.24
CA SER A 537 -29.22 -13.75 2.14
C SER A 537 -29.39 -12.86 3.38
N PHE A 538 -29.16 -13.39 4.58
CA PHE A 538 -29.35 -12.66 5.86
C PHE A 538 -28.04 -12.38 6.59
N CYS A 539 -26.89 -12.46 5.89
CA CYS A 539 -25.60 -12.11 6.46
C CYS A 539 -25.20 -10.71 6.00
N VAL A 540 -24.95 -9.82 6.95
CA VAL A 540 -24.41 -8.48 6.68
C VAL A 540 -23.13 -8.24 7.48
N ILE A 541 -22.28 -7.37 6.93
CA ILE A 541 -21.01 -6.99 7.53
C ILE A 541 -20.98 -5.47 7.66
N THR A 542 -20.60 -4.99 8.84
CA THR A 542 -20.53 -3.56 9.15
C THR A 542 -19.14 -3.18 9.64
N GLY A 543 -18.71 -1.96 9.31
CA GLY A 543 -17.47 -1.34 9.78
C GLY A 543 -17.77 -0.01 10.46
N SER A 544 -17.03 0.28 11.54
CA SER A 544 -17.30 1.43 12.40
C SER A 544 -16.03 2.20 12.77
N TRP A 545 -16.24 3.42 13.25
CA TRP A 545 -15.25 4.27 13.91
C TRP A 545 -14.76 3.70 15.25
N ASP A 546 -15.35 2.62 15.76
CA ASP A 546 -14.82 1.88 16.91
C ASP A 546 -13.67 0.92 16.54
N SER A 547 -13.15 1.04 15.31
CA SER A 547 -12.12 0.17 14.73
C SER A 547 -12.53 -1.30 14.58
N THR A 548 -13.81 -1.62 14.76
CA THR A 548 -14.31 -3.00 14.65
C THR A 548 -15.04 -3.26 13.33
N ILE A 549 -14.91 -4.50 12.86
CA ILE A 549 -15.77 -5.08 11.83
C ILE A 549 -16.66 -6.13 12.49
N ARG A 550 -17.95 -6.07 12.20
CA ARG A 550 -18.95 -6.99 12.76
C ARG A 550 -19.69 -7.73 11.67
N VAL A 551 -19.94 -9.02 11.91
CA VAL A 551 -20.75 -9.89 11.04
C VAL A 551 -22.03 -10.22 11.77
N TRP A 552 -23.18 -10.01 11.13
CA TRP A 552 -24.50 -10.09 11.75
C TRP A 552 -25.40 -11.07 11.04
N ASP A 553 -26.28 -11.70 11.81
CA ASP A 553 -27.48 -12.32 11.27
C ASP A 553 -28.65 -11.33 11.36
N VAL A 554 -29.21 -11.00 10.21
CA VAL A 554 -30.29 -10.02 10.09
C VAL A 554 -31.58 -10.50 10.74
N ARG A 555 -31.84 -11.80 10.83
CA ARG A 555 -33.14 -12.31 11.32
C ARG A 555 -33.27 -12.25 12.83
N THR A 556 -32.16 -12.47 13.51
CA THR A 556 -32.07 -12.46 14.98
C THR A 556 -31.55 -11.12 15.50
N GLY A 557 -30.86 -10.34 14.65
CA GLY A 557 -30.13 -9.15 15.07
C GLY A 557 -28.82 -9.46 15.81
N GLU A 558 -28.42 -10.74 15.89
CA GLU A 558 -27.25 -11.16 16.65
C GLU A 558 -25.93 -10.85 15.93
N CYS A 559 -24.95 -10.41 16.72
CA CYS A 559 -23.57 -10.23 16.25
C CYS A 559 -22.81 -11.57 16.30
N MET A 560 -22.67 -12.22 15.15
CA MET A 560 -21.99 -13.51 15.04
C MET A 560 -20.47 -13.41 15.25
N LYS A 561 -19.86 -12.30 14.83
CA LYS A 561 -18.41 -12.11 14.95
C LYS A 561 -18.04 -10.65 15.07
N VAL A 562 -17.11 -10.36 15.98
CA VAL A 562 -16.39 -9.09 16.08
C VAL A 562 -14.92 -9.32 15.73
N VAL A 563 -14.35 -8.37 15.00
CA VAL A 563 -12.96 -8.34 14.55
C VAL A 563 -12.39 -6.96 14.88
N THR A 564 -11.16 -6.91 15.39
CA THR A 564 -10.55 -5.70 15.96
C THR A 564 -9.13 -5.46 15.47
N ASP A 565 -8.72 -6.06 14.34
CA ASP A 565 -7.35 -5.92 13.87
C ASP A 565 -7.09 -4.57 13.17
N HIS A 566 -8.12 -3.87 12.68
CA HIS A 566 -7.98 -2.47 12.29
C HIS A 566 -7.71 -1.61 13.52
N HIS A 567 -6.88 -0.59 13.34
CA HIS A 567 -6.42 0.23 14.46
C HIS A 567 -7.00 1.65 14.44
N ALA A 568 -7.94 1.92 13.54
CA ALA A 568 -8.72 3.14 13.46
C ALA A 568 -10.03 2.88 12.70
N ASP A 569 -10.78 3.94 12.45
CA ASP A 569 -12.05 3.97 11.72
C ASP A 569 -12.08 3.08 10.46
N VAL A 570 -13.10 2.23 10.33
CA VAL A 570 -13.34 1.41 9.13
C VAL A 570 -14.42 2.06 8.26
N TYR A 571 -14.06 2.47 7.04
CA TYR A 571 -14.97 3.19 6.13
C TYR A 571 -15.51 2.31 5.00
N GLY A 572 -14.61 1.67 4.23
CA GLY A 572 -14.97 0.89 3.04
C GLY A 572 -14.99 -0.61 3.33
N ILE A 573 -15.96 -1.33 2.76
CA ILE A 573 -16.05 -2.80 2.81
C ILE A 573 -16.53 -3.30 1.43
N ALA A 574 -15.79 -4.22 0.82
CA ALA A 574 -16.14 -4.80 -0.49
C ALA A 574 -16.06 -6.33 -0.47
N SER A 575 -17.05 -7.01 -1.03
CA SER A 575 -16.99 -8.46 -1.26
C SER A 575 -16.32 -8.76 -2.60
N HIS A 576 -15.50 -9.80 -2.63
CA HIS A 576 -14.86 -10.24 -3.86
C HIS A 576 -15.88 -10.93 -4.79
N PRO A 577 -16.01 -10.52 -6.06
CA PRO A 577 -17.14 -10.89 -6.93
C PRO A 577 -17.19 -12.38 -7.30
N LYS A 578 -16.04 -13.07 -7.38
CA LYS A 578 -15.97 -14.53 -7.64
C LYS A 578 -15.68 -15.39 -6.41
N ARG A 579 -15.40 -14.77 -5.26
CA ARG A 579 -14.90 -15.44 -4.04
C ARG A 579 -15.62 -14.83 -2.84
N PRO A 580 -16.91 -15.13 -2.68
CA PRO A 580 -17.82 -14.37 -1.82
C PRO A 580 -17.45 -14.41 -0.33
N PHE A 581 -16.60 -15.36 0.08
CA PHE A 581 -16.06 -15.47 1.44
C PHE A 581 -14.79 -14.64 1.67
N VAL A 582 -14.32 -13.91 0.64
CA VAL A 582 -13.21 -12.98 0.71
C VAL A 582 -13.73 -11.55 0.68
N VAL A 583 -13.34 -10.76 1.68
CA VAL A 583 -13.78 -9.36 1.86
C VAL A 583 -12.57 -8.45 1.98
N ALA A 584 -12.60 -7.30 1.32
CA ALA A 584 -11.63 -6.22 1.49
C ALA A 584 -12.22 -5.13 2.41
N THR A 585 -11.38 -4.52 3.25
CA THR A 585 -11.75 -3.35 4.04
C THR A 585 -10.71 -2.25 3.96
N ALA A 586 -11.20 -1.02 3.99
CA ALA A 586 -10.41 0.22 3.95
C ALA A 586 -10.62 1.03 5.24
N SER A 587 -9.54 1.60 5.76
CA SER A 587 -9.54 2.26 7.07
C SER A 587 -8.73 3.56 7.10
N ARG A 588 -9.02 4.39 8.10
CA ARG A 588 -8.21 5.53 8.53
C ARG A 588 -6.83 5.15 9.04
N ASP A 589 -6.63 3.89 9.43
CA ASP A 589 -5.30 3.37 9.74
C ASP A 589 -4.42 3.24 8.49
N THR A 590 -4.93 3.65 7.32
CA THR A 590 -4.27 3.70 6.00
C THR A 590 -3.89 2.31 5.46
N THR A 591 -4.43 1.25 6.05
CA THR A 591 -4.25 -0.12 5.59
C THR A 591 -5.45 -0.61 4.79
N ILE A 592 -5.17 -1.52 3.85
CA ILE A 592 -6.20 -2.34 3.21
C ILE A 592 -6.04 -3.74 3.76
N ARG A 593 -7.12 -4.31 4.28
CA ARG A 593 -7.10 -5.66 4.85
C ARG A 593 -8.02 -6.58 4.08
N MET A 594 -7.53 -7.78 3.84
CA MET A 594 -8.27 -8.85 3.20
C MET A 594 -8.62 -9.89 4.25
N TRP A 595 -9.87 -10.34 4.23
CA TRP A 595 -10.44 -11.20 5.23
C TRP A 595 -11.07 -12.42 4.60
N SER A 596 -10.91 -13.57 5.26
CA SER A 596 -11.64 -14.78 4.94
C SER A 596 -12.74 -15.04 5.98
N LEU A 597 -13.94 -15.30 5.49
CA LEU A 597 -15.10 -15.73 6.26
C LEU A 597 -15.15 -17.26 6.44
N ASP A 598 -14.18 -18.00 5.89
CA ASP A 598 -14.17 -19.47 5.88
C ASP A 598 -14.30 -20.08 7.27
N LYS A 599 -13.62 -19.52 8.28
CA LYS A 599 -13.75 -20.03 9.65
C LYS A 599 -15.17 -19.85 10.21
N THR A 600 -15.85 -18.77 9.82
CA THR A 600 -17.23 -18.50 10.27
C THR A 600 -18.21 -19.45 9.59
N PHE A 601 -17.97 -19.80 8.31
CA PHE A 601 -18.86 -20.64 7.51
C PHE A 601 -18.20 -21.96 7.07
N ASN A 602 -17.35 -22.54 7.92
CA ASN A 602 -16.55 -23.72 7.59
C ASN A 602 -17.41 -24.94 7.21
N LYS A 603 -18.60 -25.05 7.81
CA LYS A 603 -19.58 -26.11 7.50
C LYS A 603 -20.00 -26.09 6.03
N LEU A 604 -20.16 -24.91 5.41
CA LEU A 604 -20.48 -24.79 3.98
C LEU A 604 -19.33 -25.31 3.11
N ARG A 605 -18.09 -24.92 3.46
CA ARG A 605 -16.89 -25.40 2.77
C ARG A 605 -16.73 -26.92 2.87
N ILE A 606 -16.92 -27.48 4.06
CA ILE A 606 -16.84 -28.94 4.28
C ILE A 606 -17.91 -29.65 3.45
N ARG A 607 -19.16 -29.18 3.48
CA ARG A 607 -20.25 -29.77 2.69
C ARG A 607 -19.97 -29.72 1.19
N ALA A 608 -19.40 -28.63 0.70
CA ALA A 608 -19.03 -28.48 -0.71
C ALA A 608 -17.97 -29.51 -1.10
N LEU A 609 -16.97 -29.73 -0.23
CA LEU A 609 -15.91 -30.73 -0.44
C LEU A 609 -16.45 -32.16 -0.38
N THR A 610 -17.45 -32.44 0.46
CA THR A 610 -18.05 -33.78 0.57
C THR A 610 -19.13 -34.05 -0.49
N GLY A 611 -19.38 -33.10 -1.42
CA GLY A 611 -20.41 -33.24 -2.45
C GLY A 611 -21.85 -33.24 -1.93
N VAL A 612 -22.06 -32.76 -0.69
CA VAL A 612 -23.40 -32.56 -0.13
C VAL A 612 -23.99 -31.30 -0.75
N ASP A 613 -25.29 -31.30 -1.08
CA ASP A 613 -25.94 -30.16 -1.72
C ASP A 613 -25.84 -28.88 -0.87
N VAL A 614 -24.98 -27.95 -1.29
CA VAL A 614 -24.72 -26.67 -0.62
C VAL A 614 -25.44 -25.51 -1.31
N LEU A 615 -26.36 -25.80 -2.23
CA LEU A 615 -26.94 -24.79 -3.10
C LEU A 615 -28.45 -24.85 -3.05
N ALA A 616 -29.10 -23.70 -3.13
CA ALA A 616 -30.53 -23.67 -3.36
C ALA A 616 -30.83 -24.00 -4.82
N LYS A 617 -31.72 -24.98 -5.03
CA LYS A 617 -32.13 -25.45 -6.35
C LYS A 617 -33.36 -24.71 -6.88
N SER A 618 -34.17 -24.12 -5.99
CA SER A 618 -35.35 -23.33 -6.33
C SER A 618 -35.50 -22.11 -5.41
N SER A 619 -36.34 -21.15 -5.80
CA SER A 619 -36.77 -20.02 -4.95
C SER A 619 -37.66 -20.44 -3.77
N GLU A 620 -38.11 -21.70 -3.73
CA GLU A 620 -38.92 -22.30 -2.66
C GLU A 620 -38.07 -22.92 -1.54
N ASP A 621 -36.76 -23.09 -1.74
CA ASP A 621 -35.82 -23.34 -0.66
C ASP A 621 -35.83 -22.07 0.22
N GLY A 622 -36.71 -22.06 1.22
CA GLY A 622 -36.95 -20.90 2.07
C GLY A 622 -35.65 -20.33 2.68
N PRO A 623 -35.68 -19.06 3.10
CA PRO A 623 -34.52 -18.38 3.68
C PRO A 623 -33.88 -19.24 4.79
N PRO A 624 -32.59 -19.61 4.69
CA PRO A 624 -32.00 -20.66 5.52
C PRO A 624 -32.07 -20.28 6.99
N SER A 625 -32.64 -21.10 7.89
CA SER A 625 -32.69 -20.86 9.35
C SER A 625 -31.29 -21.02 10.00
N LEU A 626 -30.97 -20.25 11.05
CA LEU A 626 -29.60 -20.15 11.58
C LEU A 626 -29.07 -21.43 12.24
N ALA A 627 -29.93 -22.40 12.60
CA ALA A 627 -29.45 -23.67 13.16
C ALA A 627 -28.49 -24.38 12.18
N VAL A 628 -28.69 -24.21 10.86
CA VAL A 628 -27.72 -24.63 9.84
C VAL A 628 -27.84 -23.75 8.59
N VAL A 629 -26.89 -22.82 8.37
CA VAL A 629 -26.69 -22.27 7.01
C VAL A 629 -26.22 -23.43 6.14
N THR A 630 -27.15 -24.00 5.37
CA THR A 630 -26.92 -25.20 4.56
C THR A 630 -26.64 -24.88 3.10
N LYS A 631 -27.17 -23.74 2.61
CA LYS A 631 -27.27 -23.41 1.18
C LYS A 631 -26.79 -21.99 0.87
N MET A 632 -26.22 -21.82 -0.32
CA MET A 632 -25.79 -20.56 -0.93
C MET A 632 -26.69 -20.23 -2.13
N ASN A 633 -27.03 -18.96 -2.31
CA ASN A 633 -28.10 -18.53 -3.22
C ASN A 633 -27.66 -17.51 -4.29
N GLY A 634 -26.40 -17.09 -4.27
CA GLY A 634 -25.86 -16.05 -5.14
C GLY A 634 -25.40 -16.55 -6.52
N ALA A 635 -24.96 -15.59 -7.33
CA ALA A 635 -24.56 -15.85 -8.72
C ALA A 635 -23.24 -16.65 -8.80
N ALA A 636 -22.31 -16.45 -7.86
CA ALA A 636 -21.01 -17.11 -7.92
C ALA A 636 -21.14 -18.60 -7.59
N SER A 637 -21.99 -18.96 -6.63
CA SER A 637 -22.25 -20.37 -6.30
C SER A 637 -23.03 -21.10 -7.41
N LYS A 638 -23.94 -20.42 -8.11
CA LYS A 638 -24.59 -20.94 -9.32
C LYS A 638 -23.60 -21.15 -10.47
N ALA A 639 -22.66 -20.22 -10.68
CA ALA A 639 -21.60 -20.37 -11.68
C ALA A 639 -20.66 -21.54 -11.36
N LEU A 640 -20.37 -21.76 -10.07
CA LEU A 640 -19.56 -22.88 -9.60
C LEU A 640 -20.19 -24.23 -9.99
N MET A 641 -21.52 -24.37 -9.95
CA MET A 641 -22.20 -25.60 -10.40
C MET A 641 -22.04 -25.87 -11.88
N GLY A 642 -22.16 -24.83 -12.71
CA GLY A 642 -21.96 -24.99 -14.15
C GLY A 642 -20.55 -25.52 -14.48
N GLN A 643 -19.57 -25.25 -13.62
CA GLN A 643 -18.20 -25.73 -13.75
C GLN A 643 -17.99 -27.14 -13.17
N MET A 644 -18.88 -27.62 -12.31
CA MET A 644 -18.83 -28.95 -11.68
C MET A 644 -19.59 -29.99 -12.52
N ALA A 645 -19.11 -30.29 -13.72
CA ALA A 645 -19.66 -31.38 -14.52
C ALA A 645 -19.59 -32.72 -13.73
N PRO A 646 -20.61 -33.61 -13.84
CA PRO A 646 -20.63 -34.88 -13.12
C PRO A 646 -19.36 -35.70 -13.38
N ASP A 647 -18.85 -35.66 -14.62
CA ASP A 647 -17.67 -36.41 -15.07
C ASP A 647 -16.32 -35.70 -14.86
N ALA A 648 -16.31 -34.48 -14.30
CA ALA A 648 -15.06 -33.76 -14.06
C ALA A 648 -14.18 -34.46 -13.02
N HIS A 649 -12.87 -34.49 -13.28
CA HIS A 649 -11.88 -35.10 -12.40
C HIS A 649 -11.91 -34.47 -10.99
N LEU A 650 -11.69 -35.27 -9.95
CA LEU A 650 -11.76 -34.83 -8.55
C LEU A 650 -10.85 -33.63 -8.26
N SER A 651 -9.65 -33.61 -8.84
CA SER A 651 -8.70 -32.50 -8.69
C SER A 651 -9.26 -31.18 -9.22
N THR A 652 -9.94 -31.19 -10.37
CA THR A 652 -10.58 -30.00 -10.96
C THR A 652 -11.73 -29.52 -10.08
N LYS A 653 -12.56 -30.44 -9.57
CA LYS A 653 -13.64 -30.10 -8.63
C LYS A 653 -13.08 -29.47 -7.34
N MET A 654 -12.04 -30.06 -6.76
CA MET A 654 -11.36 -29.51 -5.57
C MET A 654 -10.75 -28.14 -5.82
N GLN A 655 -10.13 -27.93 -6.98
CA GLN A 655 -9.58 -26.63 -7.38
C GLN A 655 -10.66 -25.56 -7.41
N HIS A 656 -11.78 -25.81 -8.11
CA HIS A 656 -12.89 -24.86 -8.18
C HIS A 656 -13.49 -24.53 -6.81
N ILE A 657 -13.66 -25.52 -5.93
CA ILE A 657 -14.13 -25.31 -4.55
C ILE A 657 -13.13 -24.44 -3.78
N PHE A 658 -11.85 -24.79 -3.84
CA PHE A 658 -10.83 -24.07 -3.10
C PHE A 658 -10.72 -22.63 -3.59
N ASP A 659 -10.80 -22.41 -4.90
CA ASP A 659 -10.82 -21.08 -5.49
C ASP A 659 -12.03 -20.26 -5.05
N PHE A 660 -13.19 -20.87 -4.88
CA PHE A 660 -14.40 -20.18 -4.44
C PHE A 660 -14.32 -19.64 -2.99
N PHE A 661 -13.68 -20.39 -2.08
CA PHE A 661 -13.58 -20.02 -0.66
C PHE A 661 -12.31 -19.23 -0.32
N SER A 662 -11.19 -19.52 -0.98
CA SER A 662 -9.87 -19.05 -0.54
C SER A 662 -9.38 -17.85 -1.37
N LEU A 663 -8.59 -16.97 -0.75
CA LEU A 663 -7.90 -15.89 -1.46
C LEU A 663 -6.98 -16.47 -2.56
N PRO A 664 -6.86 -15.84 -3.75
CA PRO A 664 -6.01 -16.36 -4.81
C PRO A 664 -4.51 -16.34 -4.48
N ALA A 665 -4.09 -15.56 -3.47
CA ALA A 665 -2.71 -15.48 -3.02
C ALA A 665 -2.17 -16.86 -2.58
N GLY A 666 -1.20 -17.40 -3.33
CA GLY A 666 -0.59 -18.71 -3.09
C GLY A 666 -1.41 -19.91 -3.57
N THR A 667 -2.74 -19.81 -3.59
CA THR A 667 -3.66 -20.87 -4.06
C THR A 667 -3.40 -21.26 -5.52
N PHE A 668 -3.25 -20.26 -6.40
CA PHE A 668 -2.95 -20.49 -7.81
C PHE A 668 -1.62 -21.24 -7.98
N GLU A 669 -0.60 -20.85 -7.22
CA GLU A 669 0.73 -21.48 -7.27
C GLU A 669 0.70 -22.91 -6.74
N LEU A 670 -0.09 -23.18 -5.69
CA LEU A 670 -0.29 -24.54 -5.18
C LEU A 670 -0.90 -25.46 -6.25
N TRP A 671 -1.96 -25.03 -6.92
CA TRP A 671 -2.60 -25.84 -7.97
C TRP A 671 -1.74 -25.95 -9.22
N ARG A 672 -0.97 -24.92 -9.56
CA ARG A 672 0.04 -24.98 -10.62
C ARG A 672 1.11 -26.02 -10.30
N LEU A 673 1.65 -26.02 -9.08
CA LEU A 673 2.63 -27.01 -8.62
C LEU A 673 2.04 -28.42 -8.63
N ALA A 674 0.81 -28.60 -8.16
CA ALA A 674 0.12 -29.88 -8.20
C ALA A 674 -0.07 -30.39 -9.64
N ALA A 675 -0.41 -29.51 -10.59
CA ALA A 675 -0.52 -29.87 -12.01
C ALA A 675 0.84 -30.28 -12.60
N ILE A 676 1.92 -29.55 -12.29
CA ILE A 676 3.29 -29.90 -12.72
C ILE A 676 3.71 -31.26 -12.15
N LEU A 677 3.44 -31.52 -10.87
CA LEU A 677 3.74 -32.81 -10.23
C LEU A 677 2.91 -33.96 -10.83
N ALA A 678 1.72 -33.67 -11.36
CA ALA A 678 0.88 -34.63 -12.08
C ALA A 678 1.29 -34.80 -13.56
N GLY A 679 2.39 -34.18 -14.01
CA GLY A 679 2.87 -34.26 -15.39
C GLY A 679 2.01 -33.47 -16.40
N GLN A 680 1.18 -32.54 -15.91
CA GLN A 680 0.40 -31.67 -16.77
C GLN A 680 1.18 -30.38 -17.10
N PRO A 681 1.09 -29.88 -18.34
CA PRO A 681 1.78 -28.65 -18.73
C PRO A 681 1.28 -27.45 -17.91
N SER A 682 2.20 -26.54 -17.57
CA SER A 682 1.87 -25.30 -16.85
C SER A 682 0.92 -24.43 -17.65
N ARG A 683 -0.30 -24.23 -17.15
CA ARG A 683 -1.23 -23.24 -17.70
C ARG A 683 -1.04 -21.89 -17.01
N GLY A 684 -0.62 -20.88 -17.78
CA GLY A 684 -0.64 -19.46 -17.37
C GLY A 684 0.68 -18.87 -16.89
N LYS A 685 0.81 -17.54 -17.02
CA LYS A 685 1.95 -16.77 -16.51
C LYS A 685 1.80 -16.60 -14.98
N SER A 686 2.71 -17.18 -14.20
CA SER A 686 2.84 -16.89 -12.75
C SER A 686 3.42 -15.49 -12.55
N SER A 687 3.01 -14.82 -11.47
CA SER A 687 3.58 -13.54 -11.05
C SER A 687 4.66 -13.67 -9.97
N VAL A 688 4.81 -14.81 -9.29
CA VAL A 688 5.70 -14.91 -8.09
C VAL A 688 6.63 -16.12 -8.11
N ILE A 689 6.23 -17.28 -8.66
CA ILE A 689 7.04 -18.50 -8.68
C ILE A 689 6.99 -19.12 -10.08
N LYS A 690 8.05 -18.90 -10.86
CA LYS A 690 8.28 -19.65 -12.10
C LYS A 690 8.97 -20.95 -11.76
N VAL A 691 8.22 -21.98 -11.34
CA VAL A 691 8.69 -23.36 -11.51
C VAL A 691 8.34 -23.75 -12.94
N PRO A 692 9.33 -23.82 -13.86
CA PRO A 692 9.08 -24.23 -15.23
C PRO A 692 8.72 -25.73 -15.26
N HIS A 693 7.78 -26.10 -16.13
CA HIS A 693 7.58 -27.51 -16.48
C HIS A 693 8.85 -28.04 -17.18
N LYS A 694 9.09 -29.36 -17.15
CA LYS A 694 10.26 -29.99 -17.78
C LYS A 694 10.43 -29.53 -19.24
N ASP A 695 9.35 -29.50 -20.01
CA ASP A 695 9.39 -29.12 -21.43
C ASP A 695 9.70 -27.64 -21.65
N GLU A 696 9.20 -26.75 -20.77
CA GLU A 696 9.53 -25.32 -20.82
C GLU A 696 11.01 -25.07 -20.47
N ALA A 697 11.55 -25.80 -19.50
CA ALA A 697 12.96 -25.73 -19.14
C ALA A 697 13.86 -26.20 -20.29
N MET A 698 13.49 -27.30 -20.95
CA MET A 698 14.20 -27.80 -22.14
C MET A 698 14.13 -26.80 -23.30
N MET A 699 12.97 -26.19 -23.56
CA MET A 699 12.82 -25.19 -24.63
C MET A 699 13.65 -23.94 -24.36
N TRP A 700 13.64 -23.44 -23.11
CA TRP A 700 14.44 -22.27 -22.71
C TRP A 700 15.94 -22.54 -22.84
N LEU A 701 16.41 -23.69 -22.34
CA LEU A 701 17.82 -24.11 -22.49
C LEU A 701 18.22 -24.18 -23.97
N ASN A 702 17.34 -24.72 -24.83
CA ASN A 702 17.60 -24.83 -26.27
C ASN A 702 17.65 -23.45 -26.95
N SER A 703 16.71 -22.56 -26.64
CA SER A 703 16.74 -21.18 -27.14
C SER A 703 17.99 -20.43 -26.68
N LYS A 704 18.42 -20.63 -25.44
CA LYS A 704 19.60 -19.95 -24.91
C LYS A 704 20.90 -20.48 -25.54
N ALA A 705 21.00 -21.79 -25.77
CA ALA A 705 22.13 -22.37 -26.48
C ALA A 705 22.25 -21.79 -27.91
N VAL A 706 21.13 -21.74 -28.65
CA VAL A 706 21.09 -21.14 -30.00
C VAL A 706 21.39 -19.64 -29.98
N GLU A 707 20.91 -18.90 -28.99
CA GLU A 707 21.23 -17.47 -28.82
C GLU A 707 22.73 -17.24 -28.62
N LEU A 708 23.39 -18.05 -27.79
CA LEU A 708 24.83 -17.98 -27.56
C LEU A 708 25.63 -18.30 -28.83
N GLU A 709 25.18 -19.28 -29.63
CA GLU A 709 25.78 -19.55 -30.93
C GLU A 709 25.60 -18.38 -31.92
N LEU A 710 24.40 -17.79 -31.98
CA LEU A 710 24.09 -16.63 -32.84
C LEU A 710 24.85 -15.37 -32.43
N GLN A 711 25.09 -15.19 -31.14
CA GLN A 711 25.92 -14.11 -30.61
C GLN A 711 27.35 -14.17 -31.18
N VAL A 712 27.82 -15.38 -31.52
CA VAL A 712 29.15 -15.62 -32.11
C VAL A 712 29.13 -15.60 -33.65
N SER A 713 28.00 -15.95 -34.28
CA SER A 713 27.88 -15.99 -35.75
C SER A 713 27.47 -14.66 -36.40
N SER A 714 26.75 -13.81 -35.68
CA SER A 714 26.24 -12.53 -36.20
C SER A 714 27.33 -11.46 -36.37
N THR A 715 27.08 -10.51 -37.28
CA THR A 715 28.00 -9.49 -37.81
C THR A 715 28.46 -8.42 -36.79
N GLN A 716 28.36 -8.63 -35.48
CA GLN A 716 28.98 -7.79 -34.44
C GLN A 716 30.47 -8.13 -34.23
N ARG A 717 31.18 -8.39 -35.34
CA ARG A 717 32.51 -9.01 -35.40
C ARG A 717 33.69 -8.18 -34.84
N GLN A 718 33.48 -6.96 -34.34
CA GLN A 718 34.60 -6.06 -34.02
C GLN A 718 34.91 -5.84 -32.53
N PHE A 719 34.13 -6.36 -31.58
CA PHE A 719 34.31 -6.01 -30.15
C PHE A 719 34.42 -7.19 -29.16
N LEU A 720 34.31 -8.45 -29.60
CA LEU A 720 34.56 -9.61 -28.73
C LEU A 720 35.99 -10.11 -28.91
N GLY A 721 36.80 -9.99 -27.85
CA GLY A 721 38.14 -10.60 -27.80
C GLY A 721 38.07 -12.13 -27.91
N ALA A 722 39.09 -12.74 -28.54
CA ALA A 722 39.11 -14.17 -28.88
C ALA A 722 38.79 -15.11 -27.70
N GLY A 723 39.30 -14.82 -26.50
CA GLY A 723 39.01 -15.64 -25.31
C GLY A 723 37.54 -15.64 -24.88
N LYS A 724 36.82 -14.51 -25.03
CA LYS A 724 35.38 -14.45 -24.72
C LYS A 724 34.54 -15.23 -25.73
N LYS A 725 34.99 -15.32 -26.99
CA LYS A 725 34.31 -16.12 -28.01
C LYS A 725 34.37 -17.60 -27.66
N GLU A 726 35.52 -18.06 -27.17
CA GLU A 726 35.71 -19.45 -26.75
C GLU A 726 34.81 -19.79 -25.55
N GLU A 727 34.77 -18.93 -24.52
CA GLU A 727 33.90 -19.12 -23.35
C GLU A 727 32.41 -19.21 -23.71
N VAL A 728 31.93 -18.35 -24.62
CA VAL A 728 30.51 -18.32 -25.03
C VAL A 728 30.14 -19.59 -25.79
N LEU A 729 30.99 -20.07 -26.70
CA LEU A 729 30.74 -21.33 -27.42
C LEU A 729 30.87 -22.56 -26.52
N GLN A 730 31.78 -22.55 -25.55
CA GLN A 730 31.85 -23.63 -24.54
C GLN A 730 30.59 -23.68 -23.69
N GLN A 731 30.04 -22.52 -23.28
CA GLN A 731 28.76 -22.47 -22.57
C GLN A 731 27.60 -22.99 -23.43
N ALA A 732 27.54 -22.63 -24.72
CA ALA A 732 26.54 -23.15 -25.65
C ALA A 732 26.65 -24.68 -25.81
N ALA A 733 27.86 -25.22 -25.93
CA ALA A 733 28.10 -26.64 -26.03
C ALA A 733 27.62 -27.37 -24.76
N LEU A 734 27.98 -26.91 -23.57
CA LEU A 734 27.52 -27.51 -22.31
C LEU A 734 25.99 -27.51 -22.19
N MET A 735 25.31 -26.47 -22.66
CA MET A 735 23.85 -26.46 -22.73
C MET A 735 23.30 -27.52 -23.70
N HIS A 736 23.90 -27.70 -24.87
CA HIS A 736 23.52 -28.77 -25.81
C HIS A 736 23.76 -30.17 -25.24
N LEU A 737 24.81 -30.37 -24.45
CA LEU A 737 25.05 -31.62 -23.73
C LEU A 737 23.94 -31.90 -22.71
N GLN A 738 23.51 -30.89 -21.94
CA GLN A 738 22.41 -31.00 -20.98
C GLN A 738 21.06 -31.30 -21.67
N LEU A 739 20.86 -30.81 -22.89
CA LEU A 739 19.67 -31.06 -23.70
C LEU A 739 19.63 -32.45 -24.34
N GLY A 740 20.77 -33.16 -24.37
CA GLY A 740 20.93 -34.40 -25.13
C GLY A 740 21.16 -34.20 -26.63
N ASN A 741 21.46 -32.96 -27.08
CA ASN A 741 21.82 -32.65 -28.46
C ASN A 741 23.31 -32.95 -28.69
N LEU A 742 23.68 -34.23 -28.60
CA LEU A 742 25.06 -34.68 -28.55
C LEU A 742 25.84 -34.39 -29.84
N GLU A 743 25.18 -34.41 -31.00
CA GLU A 743 25.80 -34.09 -32.29
C GLU A 743 26.29 -32.63 -32.32
N ARG A 744 25.41 -31.69 -31.94
CA ARG A 744 25.75 -30.26 -31.91
C ARG A 744 26.82 -29.92 -30.88
N TYR A 745 26.81 -30.58 -29.73
CA TYR A 745 27.90 -30.49 -28.75
C TYR A 745 29.25 -30.87 -29.36
N CYS A 746 29.31 -31.99 -30.08
CA CYS A 746 30.54 -32.47 -30.70
C CYS A 746 31.03 -31.51 -31.79
N GLU A 747 30.13 -30.94 -32.59
CA GLU A 747 30.47 -29.93 -33.60
C GLU A 747 31.06 -28.66 -32.98
N LEU A 748 30.44 -28.14 -31.91
CA LEU A 748 30.96 -26.94 -31.24
C LEU A 748 32.31 -27.20 -30.56
N MET A 749 32.49 -28.35 -29.91
CA MET A 749 33.76 -28.72 -29.29
C MET A 749 34.87 -28.91 -30.32
N ARG A 750 34.53 -29.44 -31.50
CA ARG A 750 35.42 -29.48 -32.66
C ARG A 750 35.83 -28.08 -33.10
N ASP A 751 34.87 -27.19 -33.31
CA ASP A 751 35.12 -25.83 -33.81
C ASP A 751 35.97 -24.99 -32.82
N LEU A 752 36.01 -25.40 -31.55
CA LEU A 752 36.86 -24.82 -30.50
C LEU A 752 38.23 -25.50 -30.36
N GLY A 753 38.53 -26.55 -31.13
CA GLY A 753 39.77 -27.32 -31.04
C GLY A 753 39.82 -28.34 -29.90
N HIS A 754 38.73 -28.54 -29.16
CA HIS A 754 38.62 -29.52 -28.06
C HIS A 754 38.21 -30.91 -28.59
N TRP A 755 38.99 -31.45 -29.52
CA TRP A 755 38.70 -32.67 -30.25
C TRP A 755 38.53 -33.92 -29.38
N GLU A 756 39.36 -34.07 -28.35
CA GLU A 756 39.27 -35.21 -27.42
C GLU A 756 37.89 -35.29 -26.75
N ARG A 757 37.34 -34.14 -26.37
CA ARG A 757 36.00 -34.05 -25.74
C ARG A 757 34.89 -34.35 -26.73
N ALA A 758 35.04 -33.93 -27.98
CA ALA A 758 34.08 -34.22 -29.04
C ALA A 758 34.09 -35.72 -29.41
N ILE A 759 35.27 -36.31 -29.56
CA ILE A 759 35.45 -37.74 -29.90
C ILE A 759 34.99 -38.64 -28.76
N ALA A 760 35.16 -38.25 -27.51
CA ALA A 760 34.67 -39.03 -26.36
C ALA A 760 33.14 -39.15 -26.33
N VAL A 761 32.40 -38.12 -26.76
CA VAL A 761 30.93 -38.08 -26.73
C VAL A 761 30.31 -38.56 -28.04
N ALA A 762 31.03 -38.47 -29.17
CA ALA A 762 30.54 -38.86 -30.49
C ALA A 762 29.98 -40.30 -30.64
N PRO A 763 30.44 -41.35 -29.92
CA PRO A 763 29.83 -42.68 -30.01
C PRO A 763 28.38 -42.72 -29.53
N ALA A 764 28.01 -41.81 -28.62
CA ALA A 764 26.64 -41.68 -28.13
C ALA A 764 25.70 -41.00 -29.17
N VAL A 765 26.26 -40.40 -30.23
CA VAL A 765 25.52 -39.93 -31.41
C VAL A 765 25.33 -41.11 -32.37
N SER A 766 26.44 -41.64 -32.90
CA SER A 766 26.49 -42.87 -33.69
C SER A 766 27.95 -43.29 -33.96
N LEU A 767 28.17 -44.57 -34.26
CA LEU A 767 29.49 -45.08 -34.68
C LEU A 767 29.98 -44.42 -35.98
N GLU A 768 29.07 -44.16 -36.93
CA GLU A 768 29.41 -43.51 -38.19
C GLU A 768 29.89 -42.07 -37.97
N PHE A 769 29.18 -41.29 -37.14
CA PHE A 769 29.57 -39.93 -36.77
C PHE A 769 30.94 -39.90 -36.08
N TRP A 770 31.18 -40.83 -35.14
CA TRP A 770 32.48 -40.97 -34.49
C TRP A 770 33.60 -41.26 -35.48
N THR A 771 33.42 -42.21 -36.42
CA THR A 771 34.47 -42.52 -37.42
C THR A 771 34.77 -41.33 -38.32
N LYS A 772 33.75 -40.53 -38.69
CA LYS A 772 33.92 -39.32 -39.49
C LYS A 772 34.70 -38.25 -38.73
N LEU A 773 34.36 -38.03 -37.46
CA LEU A 773 35.03 -37.05 -36.61
C LEU A 773 36.47 -37.44 -36.28
N ALA A 774 36.72 -38.72 -36.00
CA ALA A 774 38.06 -39.25 -35.74
C ALA A 774 38.97 -39.17 -36.98
N LYS A 775 38.43 -39.43 -38.18
CA LYS A 775 39.17 -39.21 -39.44
C LYS A 775 39.50 -37.73 -39.67
N ALA A 776 38.57 -36.82 -39.39
CA ALA A 776 38.81 -35.38 -39.50
C ALA A 776 39.90 -34.91 -38.53
N TYR A 777 39.90 -35.41 -37.28
CA TYR A 777 40.95 -35.12 -36.31
C TYR A 777 42.32 -35.65 -36.74
N ALA A 778 42.36 -36.87 -37.27
CA ALA A 778 43.60 -37.46 -37.79
C ALA A 778 44.17 -36.68 -38.98
N GLN A 779 43.34 -35.98 -39.75
CA GLN A 779 43.77 -35.14 -40.87
C GLN A 779 44.29 -33.77 -40.43
N GLU A 780 43.85 -33.24 -39.28
CA GLU A 780 44.31 -31.95 -38.76
C GLU A 780 45.63 -32.07 -37.96
N MET A 781 45.94 -33.28 -37.48
CA MET A 781 47.17 -33.62 -36.73
C MET A 781 48.40 -33.90 -37.62
N VAL A 782 48.22 -33.98 -38.95
CA VAL A 782 49.27 -34.20 -39.97
C VAL A 782 49.56 -32.88 -40.67
#